data_AF-A0A2K8NTB4-F1
#
_entry.id   AF-A0A2K8NTB4-F1
#
_cell.length_a   1.000
_cell.length_b   1.000
_cell.length_c   1.000
_cell.angle_alpha   90.00
_cell.angle_beta   90.00
_cell.angle_gamma   90.00
#
_symmetry.space_group_name_H-M   'P 1'
#
loop_
_entity.id
_entity.type
_entity.pdbx_description
1 polymer ?
#
loop_
_entity_poly.entity_id
_entity_poly.type
_entity_poly.pdbx_seq_one_letter_code
_entity_poly.pdbx_strand_id
1 'polypeptide(L)'
;MKLLLSLLGTLGLASTSTTTVVALAETSKANANTYITKENLTKLIADAQALAINEKSKPLDAYQKLHKAIGQAKGTLEIYLNETENTGVLDEAYAELTTAIDVFKATKNELAQKETLKTRIANAKNILKTYPGKLETEKQKLNNAIVEAEGLVQKETPRKDQDIVDQTLLKLQNAMVSFLNSTNEKANYTKLNQTMVEAKKALTDHPKKDPGAINALTKAIANAQWVIDQKYTSSDQILVDKAVDALKAAIKKFLDAGKAKAKLEALEQAIVDASKIQQGHKTNQAWLKFQQAITHAQGVVDGQPTLDKQQVVDQEVKNLNQAKTDFNKAENAKADLQWLNSNIKMARTIKIMNKKKSDWDVFQSAIVKAENYVKNPPLIDKQDEVDQMAEDLWQATYKFLNAGDRKDIRSIIFWKTSIGVLKDNKPETIKQQLETKYPTLKEGRDYTIGSVKEYNNKLGVELTGINDYLEKTVVTFVLDIDNIRRDIDNIIDEKQTAWTQSELQQAIEKKNLDVSNALKVIEVQYEAKLQVKHFKIIADDKYDFSKYKGEMNVFQVIDKENQNKTIYLDPKEQIIATTDSSAPMGVKEIINIGWSSNKQTHRIPSTVEKVPNNISPNIRSLERLFQGAINFNQDISNWDTSNITNMHKMFFEATSFNQNLKTNGNKWNTSKVTDMFDMFWVAKSFNGDISNWDTSSVVTMRAMFQDASAFNQDISKWNTAKVTNMSIMFENASAFNQNLKTNGNSWNVSNVTTMERMFTGATSFNGDISNWNTSKVETFEKLFWKARKFNQDISKWNTAKVTNMRNVFDQAEAFNQNIKTNGNSWNVSNVTDMSTMFWGAKAFNQDISNWSVGKVKAYKEFADNANPNWKKEHKPKFK
;
A
#
# COMPACT_ATOMS: atom_id res chain seq x y z
N MET A 1 59.81 91.85 -25.84
CA MET A 1 59.68 90.41 -25.48
C MET A 1 59.62 89.43 -26.68
N LYS A 2 59.46 89.85 -27.95
CA LYS A 2 59.76 89.02 -29.14
C LYS A 2 61.22 88.50 -29.24
N LEU A 3 62.06 88.82 -28.25
CA LEU A 3 63.46 88.45 -28.09
C LEU A 3 63.72 87.53 -26.88
N LEU A 4 62.67 87.03 -26.20
CA LEU A 4 62.79 85.99 -25.16
C LEU A 4 62.07 84.67 -25.51
N LEU A 5 61.64 84.53 -26.76
CA LEU A 5 61.18 83.26 -27.34
C LEU A 5 62.36 82.31 -27.69
N SER A 6 63.57 82.62 -27.18
CA SER A 6 64.82 81.92 -27.45
C SER A 6 65.48 81.29 -26.21
N LEU A 7 64.94 81.47 -24.98
CA LEU A 7 65.66 81.01 -23.77
C LEU A 7 64.83 80.58 -22.54
N LEU A 8 63.54 80.88 -22.43
CA LEU A 8 62.69 80.40 -21.31
C LEU A 8 61.45 79.60 -21.76
N GLY A 9 61.53 78.96 -22.94
CA GLY A 9 60.56 77.97 -23.42
C GLY A 9 60.63 76.62 -22.69
N THR A 10 61.11 76.59 -21.44
CA THR A 10 61.20 75.41 -20.57
C THR A 10 59.94 75.17 -19.73
N LEU A 11 59.03 76.15 -19.65
CA LEU A 11 57.82 76.12 -18.83
C LEU A 11 56.63 76.59 -19.66
N GLY A 12 55.93 75.65 -20.30
CA GLY A 12 54.87 75.95 -21.26
C GLY A 12 53.47 75.53 -20.80
N LEU A 13 52.48 76.37 -21.13
CA LEU A 13 51.07 76.06 -21.39
C LEU A 13 50.20 75.58 -20.20
N ALA A 14 48.88 75.78 -20.17
CA ALA A 14 47.99 76.80 -20.78
C ALA A 14 46.57 76.59 -20.23
N SER A 15 45.70 77.61 -20.23
CA SER A 15 44.26 77.44 -20.50
C SER A 15 43.49 78.76 -20.65
N THR A 16 42.50 78.74 -21.54
CA THR A 16 41.34 79.64 -21.66
C THR A 16 40.25 78.84 -22.41
N SER A 17 38.94 79.04 -22.24
CA SER A 17 38.17 79.78 -21.22
C SER A 17 36.68 79.43 -21.41
N THR A 18 35.89 79.35 -20.34
CA THR A 18 34.43 79.21 -20.41
C THR A 18 33.70 80.55 -20.34
N THR A 19 32.87 80.82 -21.37
CA THR A 19 31.62 81.61 -21.35
C THR A 19 31.65 83.11 -20.99
N THR A 20 30.95 83.92 -21.79
CA THR A 20 30.63 85.35 -21.64
C THR A 20 29.16 85.57 -22.08
N VAL A 21 28.37 86.61 -21.77
CA VAL A 21 28.49 87.99 -21.20
C VAL A 21 27.02 88.42 -20.83
N VAL A 22 26.57 89.40 -20.01
CA VAL A 22 27.01 90.36 -18.95
C VAL A 22 25.70 91.12 -18.54
N ALA A 23 25.41 91.73 -17.37
CA ALA A 23 25.85 91.67 -15.96
C ALA A 23 24.83 92.55 -15.14
N LEU A 24 25.27 93.32 -14.13
CA LEU A 24 24.51 94.28 -13.26
C LEU A 24 23.60 93.64 -12.18
N ALA A 25 23.42 94.19 -10.96
CA ALA A 25 24.21 95.16 -10.16
C ALA A 25 23.78 95.15 -8.65
N GLU A 26 24.45 95.95 -7.81
CA GLU A 26 24.04 96.43 -6.47
C GLU A 26 23.96 95.46 -5.25
N THR A 27 25.16 95.19 -4.70
CA THR A 27 25.54 95.30 -3.27
C THR A 27 24.52 95.12 -2.12
N SER A 28 24.87 94.22 -1.19
CA SER A 28 25.08 94.60 0.22
C SER A 28 26.24 93.78 0.85
N LYS A 29 26.86 94.25 1.94
CA LYS A 29 28.00 93.58 2.61
C LYS A 29 27.57 93.01 3.97
N ALA A 30 27.68 91.69 4.16
CA ALA A 30 27.79 91.07 5.50
C ALA A 30 28.46 89.67 5.44
N ASN A 31 29.71 89.61 5.90
CA ASN A 31 30.40 88.51 6.60
C ASN A 31 30.30 87.03 6.11
N ALA A 32 31.48 86.46 5.85
CA ALA A 32 31.86 85.04 5.90
C ALA A 32 31.20 84.03 4.92
N ASN A 33 32.04 83.39 4.10
CA ASN A 33 31.79 82.10 3.44
C ASN A 33 33.09 81.27 3.46
N THR A 34 32.98 79.94 3.57
CA THR A 34 34.09 79.03 3.93
C THR A 34 34.64 78.24 2.77
N TYR A 35 35.97 78.15 2.66
CA TYR A 35 36.69 77.22 1.79
C TYR A 35 36.65 75.78 2.34
N ILE A 36 36.68 74.76 1.47
CA ILE A 36 36.83 73.36 1.90
C ILE A 36 38.28 73.11 2.29
N THR A 37 38.53 72.90 3.58
CA THR A 37 39.88 72.60 4.09
C THR A 37 40.25 71.14 3.86
N LYS A 38 41.54 70.84 4.03
CA LYS A 38 42.05 69.46 4.05
C LYS A 38 41.33 68.59 5.10
N GLU A 39 40.97 69.16 6.26
CA GLU A 39 40.25 68.45 7.32
C GLU A 39 38.81 68.09 6.91
N ASN A 40 38.13 68.95 6.13
CA ASN A 40 36.81 68.65 5.58
C ASN A 40 36.83 67.43 4.65
N LEU A 41 37.76 67.37 3.68
CA LEU A 41 37.85 66.25 2.74
C LEU A 41 38.29 64.96 3.43
N THR A 42 39.23 65.05 4.40
CA THR A 42 39.66 63.91 5.24
C THR A 42 38.45 63.24 5.91
N LYS A 43 37.55 64.06 6.47
CA LYS A 43 36.35 63.58 7.15
C LYS A 43 35.37 62.92 6.17
N LEU A 44 35.11 63.54 5.02
CA LEU A 44 34.22 62.98 4.00
C LEU A 44 34.70 61.60 3.49
N ILE A 45 36.02 61.43 3.32
CA ILE A 45 36.65 60.15 2.97
C ILE A 45 36.40 59.09 4.05
N ALA A 46 36.59 59.44 5.33
CA ALA A 46 36.37 58.52 6.44
C ALA A 46 34.89 58.11 6.56
N ASP A 47 33.97 59.06 6.42
CA ASP A 47 32.52 58.84 6.41
C ASP A 47 32.11 57.94 5.22
N ALA A 48 32.72 58.11 4.04
CA ALA A 48 32.51 57.26 2.87
C ALA A 48 33.05 55.83 3.04
N GLN A 49 34.24 55.67 3.62
CA GLN A 49 34.80 54.34 3.91
C GLN A 49 33.98 53.61 4.96
N ALA A 50 33.53 54.29 6.01
CA ALA A 50 32.58 53.73 6.97
C ALA A 50 31.27 53.32 6.29
N LEU A 51 30.70 54.15 5.43
CA LEU A 51 29.48 53.85 4.67
C LEU A 51 29.61 52.58 3.81
N ALA A 52 30.72 52.45 3.06
CA ALA A 52 30.98 51.30 2.20
C ALA A 52 31.27 49.99 2.97
N ILE A 53 31.79 50.08 4.20
CA ILE A 53 32.07 48.92 5.06
C ILE A 53 30.83 48.48 5.85
N ASN A 54 29.97 49.43 6.24
CA ASN A 54 28.82 49.18 7.11
C ASN A 54 27.58 48.73 6.33
N GLU A 55 27.30 49.36 5.18
CA GLU A 55 26.36 48.79 4.22
C GLU A 55 27.00 47.57 3.56
N LYS A 56 26.39 46.40 3.66
CA LYS A 56 26.85 45.14 3.03
C LYS A 56 25.75 44.49 2.17
N SER A 57 24.89 45.33 1.62
CA SER A 57 23.52 44.99 1.21
C SER A 57 23.13 45.56 -0.15
N LYS A 58 23.94 46.44 -0.73
CA LYS A 58 23.75 47.02 -2.06
C LYS A 58 24.09 45.99 -3.15
N PRO A 59 23.64 46.15 -4.40
CA PRO A 59 24.18 45.37 -5.52
C PRO A 59 25.68 45.64 -5.72
N LEU A 60 26.39 44.66 -6.31
CA LEU A 60 27.85 44.65 -6.42
C LEU A 60 28.43 45.86 -7.18
N ASP A 61 27.72 46.36 -8.19
CA ASP A 61 28.15 47.48 -9.02
C ASP A 61 28.16 48.81 -8.25
N ALA A 62 27.31 48.97 -7.23
CA ALA A 62 27.26 50.16 -6.38
C ALA A 62 28.54 50.29 -5.53
N TYR A 63 29.01 49.18 -4.95
CA TYR A 63 30.29 49.14 -4.21
C TYR A 63 31.47 49.55 -5.08
N GLN A 64 31.55 49.01 -6.28
CA GLN A 64 32.64 49.29 -7.22
C GLN A 64 32.72 50.79 -7.56
N LYS A 65 31.56 51.46 -7.70
CA LYS A 65 31.48 52.92 -7.94
C LYS A 65 31.93 53.73 -6.72
N LEU A 66 31.43 53.43 -5.52
CA LEU A 66 31.80 54.19 -4.31
C LEU A 66 33.28 54.01 -3.93
N HIS A 67 33.79 52.76 -3.91
CA HIS A 67 35.19 52.51 -3.57
C HIS A 67 36.18 53.18 -4.53
N LYS A 68 35.83 53.33 -5.81
CA LYS A 68 36.65 54.07 -6.78
C LYS A 68 36.76 55.56 -6.41
N ALA A 69 35.63 56.23 -6.15
CA ALA A 69 35.61 57.65 -5.78
C ALA A 69 36.33 57.93 -4.44
N ILE A 70 36.20 57.02 -3.47
CA ILE A 70 36.96 57.04 -2.21
C ILE A 70 38.47 57.05 -2.48
N GLY A 71 38.94 56.16 -3.37
CA GLY A 71 40.36 56.08 -3.73
C GLY A 71 40.88 57.35 -4.41
N GLN A 72 40.08 57.92 -5.32
CA GLN A 72 40.39 59.20 -5.98
C GLN A 72 40.54 60.34 -4.96
N ALA A 73 39.57 60.51 -4.06
CA ALA A 73 39.61 61.56 -3.04
C ALA A 73 40.74 61.40 -2.01
N LYS A 74 41.06 60.15 -1.60
CA LYS A 74 42.26 59.85 -0.80
C LYS A 74 43.53 60.34 -1.49
N GLY A 75 43.69 59.99 -2.77
CA GLY A 75 44.81 60.46 -3.59
C GLY A 75 44.94 61.98 -3.53
N THR A 76 43.88 62.72 -3.86
CA THR A 76 43.87 64.19 -3.81
C THR A 76 44.28 64.75 -2.44
N LEU A 77 43.82 64.12 -1.35
CA LEU A 77 44.17 64.53 0.00
C LEU A 77 45.67 64.38 0.29
N GLU A 78 46.26 63.26 -0.09
CA GLU A 78 47.63 62.90 0.29
C GLU A 78 48.69 63.78 -0.42
N ILE A 79 48.44 64.22 -1.66
CA ILE A 79 49.32 65.14 -2.41
C ILE A 79 49.06 66.65 -2.18
N TYR A 80 48.01 67.06 -1.45
CA TYR A 80 47.72 68.48 -1.23
C TYR A 80 48.65 69.11 -0.18
N LEU A 81 49.57 69.99 -0.60
CA LEU A 81 50.70 70.44 0.25
C LEU A 81 50.70 71.92 0.69
N ASN A 82 49.88 72.81 0.11
CA ASN A 82 49.88 74.23 0.49
C ASN A 82 48.55 74.93 0.16
N GLU A 83 47.99 75.71 1.11
CA GLU A 83 46.61 76.24 1.00
C GLU A 83 46.48 77.52 0.14
N THR A 84 47.57 78.24 -0.11
CA THR A 84 47.50 79.61 -0.69
C THR A 84 47.54 79.68 -2.22
N GLU A 85 47.79 78.58 -2.94
CA GLU A 85 48.06 78.61 -4.40
C GLU A 85 47.15 77.70 -5.25
N ASN A 86 46.32 76.83 -4.66
CA ASN A 86 45.48 75.92 -5.44
C ASN A 86 44.16 75.57 -4.73
N THR A 87 43.23 76.53 -4.70
CA THR A 87 42.03 76.47 -3.85
C THR A 87 40.93 75.53 -4.35
N GLY A 88 40.83 75.23 -5.64
CA GLY A 88 39.70 74.46 -6.20
C GLY A 88 39.85 72.93 -6.21
N VAL A 89 41.06 72.40 -6.01
CA VAL A 89 41.33 70.95 -6.16
C VAL A 89 40.72 70.12 -5.02
N LEU A 90 40.64 70.68 -3.80
CA LEU A 90 39.91 70.04 -2.70
C LEU A 90 38.39 70.10 -2.92
N ASP A 91 37.86 71.21 -3.46
CA ASP A 91 36.44 71.37 -3.76
C ASP A 91 35.96 70.32 -4.79
N GLU A 92 36.72 70.10 -5.86
CA GLU A 92 36.38 69.14 -6.93
C GLU A 92 36.37 67.69 -6.43
N ALA A 93 37.42 67.28 -5.69
CA ALA A 93 37.46 65.94 -5.08
C ALA A 93 36.39 65.75 -3.98
N TYR A 94 36.01 66.81 -3.27
CA TYR A 94 34.90 66.81 -2.32
C TYR A 94 33.56 66.62 -3.03
N ALA A 95 33.36 67.29 -4.18
CA ALA A 95 32.15 67.20 -4.99
C ALA A 95 31.98 65.83 -5.68
N GLU A 96 33.05 65.28 -6.29
CA GLU A 96 33.03 63.93 -6.88
C GLU A 96 32.70 62.88 -5.81
N LEU A 97 33.39 62.92 -4.67
CA LEU A 97 33.17 61.98 -3.58
C LEU A 97 31.76 62.11 -2.99
N THR A 98 31.27 63.34 -2.75
CA THR A 98 29.90 63.57 -2.28
C THR A 98 28.87 62.97 -3.25
N THR A 99 29.07 63.18 -4.55
CA THR A 99 28.19 62.63 -5.59
C THR A 99 28.19 61.10 -5.58
N ALA A 100 29.36 60.45 -5.47
CA ALA A 100 29.46 59.00 -5.40
C ALA A 100 28.88 58.41 -4.10
N ILE A 101 29.08 59.09 -2.97
CA ILE A 101 28.45 58.78 -1.67
C ILE A 101 26.92 58.79 -1.83
N ASP A 102 26.35 59.83 -2.43
CA ASP A 102 24.90 60.02 -2.48
C ASP A 102 24.22 59.09 -3.48
N VAL A 103 24.87 58.77 -4.61
CA VAL A 103 24.45 57.67 -5.51
C VAL A 103 24.46 56.33 -4.78
N PHE A 104 25.47 56.05 -3.95
CA PHE A 104 25.53 54.82 -3.16
C PHE A 104 24.47 54.76 -2.06
N LYS A 105 24.21 55.88 -1.35
CA LYS A 105 23.09 56.01 -0.40
C LYS A 105 21.75 55.74 -1.09
N ALA A 106 21.48 56.38 -2.23
CA ALA A 106 20.23 56.28 -2.98
C ALA A 106 19.97 54.89 -3.62
N THR A 107 21.03 54.13 -3.93
CA THR A 107 20.89 52.79 -4.52
C THR A 107 20.22 51.81 -3.54
N LYS A 108 19.21 51.05 -3.99
CA LYS A 108 18.49 50.09 -3.13
C LYS A 108 19.31 48.83 -2.82
N ASN A 109 18.92 48.12 -1.77
CA ASN A 109 19.54 46.87 -1.34
C ASN A 109 18.95 45.64 -2.07
N GLU A 110 19.77 44.60 -2.28
CA GLU A 110 19.33 43.29 -2.80
C GLU A 110 18.78 42.42 -1.65
N LEU A 111 17.68 41.69 -1.88
CA LEU A 111 16.92 40.99 -0.84
C LEU A 111 17.15 39.46 -0.83
N ALA A 112 16.95 38.84 0.33
CA ALA A 112 16.99 37.39 0.56
C ALA A 112 15.73 36.67 0.01
N GLN A 113 15.87 35.40 -0.38
CA GLN A 113 14.77 34.55 -0.87
C GLN A 113 14.00 33.94 0.31
N LYS A 114 12.65 33.89 0.25
CA LYS A 114 11.81 33.55 1.43
C LYS A 114 10.54 32.71 1.16
N GLU A 115 10.24 32.29 -0.06
CA GLU A 115 8.90 31.75 -0.39
C GLU A 115 8.62 30.39 0.28
N THR A 116 9.64 29.55 0.42
CA THR A 116 9.58 28.30 1.20
C THR A 116 9.28 28.58 2.68
N LEU A 117 9.83 29.66 3.25
CA LEU A 117 9.58 30.06 4.63
C LEU A 117 8.14 30.55 4.84
N LYS A 118 7.61 31.39 3.93
CA LYS A 118 6.18 31.81 3.93
C LYS A 118 5.25 30.60 3.91
N THR A 119 5.51 29.64 3.03
CA THR A 119 4.75 28.39 2.92
C THR A 119 4.82 27.57 4.21
N ARG A 120 6.01 27.51 4.84
CA ARG A 120 6.22 26.79 6.11
C ARG A 120 5.46 27.41 7.29
N ILE A 121 5.45 28.73 7.39
CA ILE A 121 4.70 29.50 8.41
C ILE A 121 3.21 29.13 8.41
N ALA A 122 2.59 29.09 7.23
CA ALA A 122 1.17 28.76 7.09
C ALA A 122 0.86 27.34 7.62
N ASN A 123 1.69 26.36 7.25
CA ASN A 123 1.58 24.98 7.73
C ASN A 123 1.76 24.88 9.25
N ALA A 124 2.73 25.60 9.81
CA ALA A 124 3.03 25.61 11.23
C ALA A 124 1.89 26.24 12.08
N LYS A 125 1.29 27.32 11.60
CA LYS A 125 0.11 27.94 12.23
C LYS A 125 -1.11 27.01 12.24
N ASN A 126 -1.33 26.25 11.16
CA ASN A 126 -2.41 25.27 11.11
C ASN A 126 -2.21 24.12 12.11
N ILE A 127 -0.97 23.65 12.27
CA ILE A 127 -0.59 22.63 13.27
C ILE A 127 -0.90 23.09 14.71
N LEU A 128 -0.52 24.32 15.09
CA LEU A 128 -0.88 24.88 16.41
C LEU A 128 -2.39 24.90 16.66
N LYS A 129 -3.15 25.41 15.67
CA LYS A 129 -4.61 25.48 15.74
C LYS A 129 -5.28 24.10 15.89
N THR A 130 -4.63 23.05 15.38
CA THR A 130 -5.15 21.68 15.38
C THR A 130 -4.89 20.94 16.70
N TYR A 131 -3.82 21.30 17.43
CA TYR A 131 -3.36 20.56 18.63
C TYR A 131 -3.12 21.44 19.88
N PRO A 132 -4.15 22.12 20.43
CA PRO A 132 -3.97 23.08 21.53
C PRO A 132 -3.54 22.49 22.89
N GLY A 133 -3.52 21.16 23.06
CA GLY A 133 -3.26 20.46 24.33
C GLY A 133 -1.79 20.09 24.61
N LYS A 134 -0.81 20.78 24.00
CA LYS A 134 0.62 20.43 24.03
C LYS A 134 1.48 21.22 25.05
N LEU A 135 2.74 20.77 25.23
CA LEU A 135 3.70 21.24 26.23
C LEU A 135 3.95 22.74 26.02
N GLU A 136 3.86 23.57 27.05
CA GLU A 136 3.83 25.02 26.81
C GLU A 136 5.16 25.56 26.27
N THR A 137 6.31 25.00 26.65
CA THR A 137 7.57 25.31 25.94
C THR A 137 7.63 24.72 24.54
N GLU A 138 6.84 23.71 24.16
CA GLU A 138 6.79 23.21 22.76
C GLU A 138 5.81 24.00 21.90
N LYS A 139 4.66 24.43 22.46
CA LYS A 139 3.82 25.49 21.89
C LYS A 139 4.62 26.76 21.71
N GLN A 140 5.43 27.17 22.69
CA GLN A 140 6.30 28.33 22.58
C GLN A 140 7.47 28.09 21.62
N LYS A 141 8.11 26.91 21.58
CA LYS A 141 9.14 26.61 20.56
C LYS A 141 8.55 26.75 19.16
N LEU A 142 7.34 26.25 18.92
CA LEU A 142 6.64 26.39 17.64
C LEU A 142 6.15 27.81 17.36
N ASN A 143 5.47 28.48 18.31
CA ASN A 143 5.04 29.88 18.17
C ASN A 143 6.22 30.83 17.98
N ASN A 144 7.30 30.69 18.76
CA ASN A 144 8.49 31.52 18.66
C ASN A 144 9.16 31.31 17.30
N ALA A 145 9.29 30.06 16.83
CA ALA A 145 9.83 29.80 15.49
C ALA A 145 8.92 30.34 14.36
N ILE A 146 7.59 30.36 14.55
CA ILE A 146 6.64 31.00 13.63
C ILE A 146 6.81 32.53 13.63
N VAL A 147 6.89 33.16 14.81
CA VAL A 147 7.02 34.62 14.96
C VAL A 147 8.39 35.11 14.47
N GLU A 148 9.44 34.35 14.73
CA GLU A 148 10.79 34.55 14.20
C GLU A 148 10.79 34.46 12.66
N ALA A 149 10.14 33.44 12.09
CA ALA A 149 9.97 33.30 10.66
C ALA A 149 9.11 34.43 10.05
N GLU A 150 8.01 34.84 10.69
CA GLU A 150 7.13 35.91 10.20
C GLU A 150 7.78 37.28 10.26
N GLY A 151 8.45 37.61 11.37
CA GLY A 151 9.24 38.84 11.48
C GLY A 151 10.36 38.89 10.44
N LEU A 152 11.00 37.75 10.17
CA LEU A 152 11.99 37.64 9.11
C LEU A 152 11.38 37.71 7.70
N VAL A 153 10.15 37.24 7.49
CA VAL A 153 9.42 37.39 6.22
C VAL A 153 9.04 38.85 5.95
N GLN A 154 8.44 39.53 6.93
CA GLN A 154 7.89 40.89 6.79
C GLN A 154 8.96 41.98 6.66
N LYS A 155 10.14 41.76 7.25
CA LYS A 155 11.29 42.68 7.13
C LYS A 155 11.85 42.68 5.71
N GLU A 156 12.28 43.83 5.18
CA GLU A 156 13.23 43.85 4.07
C GLU A 156 14.59 43.29 4.57
N THR A 157 14.83 42.02 4.30
CA THR A 157 16.05 41.29 4.71
C THR A 157 17.02 41.30 3.54
N PRO A 158 18.19 41.94 3.66
CA PRO A 158 19.17 41.94 2.58
C PRO A 158 19.78 40.56 2.35
N ARG A 159 20.26 40.32 1.12
CA ARG A 159 20.84 39.04 0.69
C ARG A 159 22.00 38.52 1.56
N LYS A 160 22.76 39.40 2.21
CA LYS A 160 23.85 39.04 3.14
C LYS A 160 23.40 38.20 4.34
N ASP A 161 22.10 38.26 4.67
CA ASP A 161 21.49 37.63 5.83
C ASP A 161 20.68 36.35 5.44
N GLN A 162 20.95 35.77 4.27
CA GLN A 162 20.25 34.58 3.73
C GLN A 162 20.32 33.36 4.66
N ASP A 163 21.49 33.03 5.21
CA ASP A 163 21.70 31.93 6.17
C ASP A 163 20.71 31.98 7.35
N ILE A 164 20.28 33.18 7.75
CA ILE A 164 19.32 33.37 8.84
C ILE A 164 17.92 32.88 8.41
N VAL A 165 17.53 33.05 7.15
CA VAL A 165 16.27 32.54 6.59
C VAL A 165 16.25 31.02 6.62
N ASP A 166 17.34 30.38 6.20
CA ASP A 166 17.40 28.93 6.01
C ASP A 166 17.58 28.19 7.35
N GLN A 167 18.34 28.78 8.28
CA GLN A 167 18.35 28.34 9.68
C GLN A 167 16.99 28.52 10.36
N THR A 168 16.27 29.62 10.09
CA THR A 168 14.92 29.84 10.63
C THR A 168 13.91 28.83 10.05
N LEU A 169 14.02 28.48 8.77
CA LEU A 169 13.22 27.45 8.11
C LEU A 169 13.41 26.08 8.78
N LEU A 170 14.66 25.65 8.97
CA LEU A 170 14.98 24.38 9.64
C LEU A 170 14.59 24.39 11.13
N LYS A 171 14.75 25.51 11.83
CA LYS A 171 14.32 25.68 13.22
C LYS A 171 12.80 25.53 13.35
N LEU A 172 12.03 26.14 12.44
CA LEU A 172 10.58 26.02 12.35
C LEU A 172 10.14 24.58 12.05
N GLN A 173 10.77 23.90 11.09
CA GLN A 173 10.50 22.48 10.77
C GLN A 173 10.73 21.55 11.98
N ASN A 174 11.87 21.70 12.67
CA ASN A 174 12.16 20.92 13.86
C ASN A 174 11.17 21.21 15.01
N ALA A 175 10.80 22.48 15.21
CA ALA A 175 9.79 22.87 16.20
C ALA A 175 8.41 22.28 15.89
N MET A 176 7.99 22.22 14.62
CA MET A 176 6.74 21.58 14.19
C MET A 176 6.68 20.10 14.58
N VAL A 177 7.77 19.34 14.38
CA VAL A 177 7.83 17.90 14.70
C VAL A 177 7.99 17.65 16.19
N SER A 178 8.83 18.43 16.89
CA SER A 178 8.96 18.36 18.36
C SER A 178 7.61 18.63 19.05
N PHE A 179 6.89 19.65 18.60
CA PHE A 179 5.55 20.00 19.06
C PHE A 179 4.53 18.86 18.89
N LEU A 180 4.43 18.28 17.69
CA LEU A 180 3.53 17.14 17.41
C LEU A 180 3.78 15.96 18.37
N ASN A 181 5.02 15.76 18.80
CA ASN A 181 5.46 14.67 19.66
C ASN A 181 5.39 14.94 21.20
N SER A 182 4.82 16.06 21.68
CA SER A 182 4.97 16.56 23.08
C SER A 182 3.77 16.42 24.08
N THR A 183 3.89 16.89 25.36
CA THR A 183 2.95 16.70 26.51
C THR A 183 2.42 17.98 27.26
N ASN A 184 2.73 18.30 28.55
CA ASN A 184 2.31 19.52 29.35
C ASN A 184 3.33 19.97 30.47
N GLU A 185 3.32 21.23 30.99
CA GLU A 185 4.52 21.89 31.65
C GLU A 185 4.33 23.01 32.74
N LYS A 186 5.44 23.67 33.20
CA LYS A 186 5.57 24.73 34.29
C LYS A 186 6.81 25.68 34.11
N ALA A 187 7.05 26.68 35.01
CA ALA A 187 8.13 27.71 34.94
C ALA A 187 9.37 27.55 35.87
N ASN A 188 10.33 28.51 35.81
CA ASN A 188 11.70 28.43 36.35
C ASN A 188 12.22 29.77 36.98
N TYR A 189 12.97 29.70 38.10
CA TYR A 189 13.44 30.85 38.89
C TYR A 189 14.97 30.97 39.11
N THR A 190 15.79 30.03 38.63
CA THR A 190 17.15 29.81 39.18
C THR A 190 18.14 30.98 39.05
N LYS A 191 18.15 31.72 37.93
CA LYS A 191 19.18 32.75 37.67
C LYS A 191 19.15 33.93 38.63
N LEU A 192 17.95 34.35 39.05
CA LEU A 192 17.76 35.59 39.82
C LEU A 192 18.38 35.49 41.22
N ASN A 193 18.25 34.31 41.85
CA ASN A 193 18.88 33.99 43.13
C ASN A 193 20.42 34.07 43.08
N GLN A 194 21.05 33.78 41.93
CA GLN A 194 22.51 33.74 41.81
C GLN A 194 23.12 35.14 41.70
N THR A 195 22.61 35.98 40.79
CA THR A 195 23.20 37.32 40.56
C THR A 195 22.95 38.30 41.72
N MET A 196 21.95 38.03 42.58
CA MET A 196 21.80 38.71 43.87
C MET A 196 22.97 38.50 44.84
N VAL A 197 23.81 37.47 44.66
CA VAL A 197 25.04 37.24 45.44
C VAL A 197 26.21 38.00 44.82
N GLU A 198 26.34 37.99 43.49
CA GLU A 198 27.43 38.61 42.72
C GLU A 198 27.52 40.13 43.00
N ALA A 199 26.40 40.84 42.90
CA ALA A 199 26.34 42.29 43.10
C ALA A 199 26.69 42.74 44.53
N LYS A 200 26.38 41.90 45.54
CA LYS A 200 26.74 42.17 46.95
C LYS A 200 28.25 42.09 47.21
N LYS A 201 28.99 41.37 46.37
CA LYS A 201 30.45 41.24 46.48
C LYS A 201 31.19 42.43 45.85
N ALA A 202 30.78 42.85 44.65
CA ALA A 202 31.48 43.89 43.89
C ALA A 202 31.56 45.26 44.59
N LEU A 203 30.61 45.56 45.50
CA LEU A 203 30.63 46.74 46.37
C LEU A 203 31.79 46.73 47.40
N THR A 204 32.29 45.55 47.78
CA THR A 204 33.32 45.37 48.81
C THR A 204 34.73 45.45 48.23
N ASP A 205 34.94 44.90 47.03
CA ASP A 205 36.28 44.64 46.46
C ASP A 205 36.98 45.92 45.93
N HIS A 206 36.28 47.05 45.73
CA HIS A 206 36.80 48.24 45.02
C HIS A 206 36.41 49.62 45.63
N PRO A 207 36.76 49.92 46.89
CA PRO A 207 36.26 51.08 47.63
C PRO A 207 36.79 52.47 47.21
N LYS A 208 37.66 52.57 46.19
CA LYS A 208 38.29 53.83 45.73
C LYS A 208 37.96 54.23 44.28
N LYS A 209 36.91 53.64 43.70
CA LYS A 209 36.34 54.06 42.40
C LYS A 209 35.37 55.22 42.60
N ASP A 210 34.90 55.81 41.49
CA ASP A 210 34.02 56.99 41.51
C ASP A 210 32.73 56.77 42.36
N PRO A 211 32.36 57.71 43.25
CA PRO A 211 31.19 57.56 44.13
C PRO A 211 29.85 57.37 43.40
N GLY A 212 29.70 57.89 42.17
CA GLY A 212 28.50 57.73 41.36
C GLY A 212 28.27 56.29 40.91
N ALA A 213 29.35 55.51 40.75
CA ALA A 213 29.26 54.08 40.41
C ALA A 213 28.76 53.21 41.58
N ILE A 214 29.01 53.63 42.83
CA ILE A 214 28.71 52.83 44.04
C ILE A 214 27.20 52.84 44.33
N ASN A 215 26.58 54.02 44.39
CA ASN A 215 25.17 54.17 44.80
C ASN A 215 24.17 53.54 43.80
N ALA A 216 24.57 53.39 42.53
CA ALA A 216 23.76 52.75 41.49
C ALA A 216 23.57 51.24 41.72
N LEU A 217 24.58 50.55 42.26
CA LEU A 217 24.59 49.09 42.39
C LEU A 217 23.69 48.60 43.54
N THR A 218 23.56 49.36 44.63
CA THR A 218 22.74 49.00 45.80
C THR A 218 21.24 48.93 45.48
N LYS A 219 20.70 49.91 44.71
CA LYS A 219 19.27 49.96 44.38
C LYS A 219 18.79 48.78 43.53
N ALA A 220 19.67 48.22 42.69
CA ALA A 220 19.34 47.10 41.82
C ALA A 220 19.10 45.78 42.59
N ILE A 221 19.64 45.64 43.80
CA ILE A 221 19.54 44.41 44.61
C ILE A 221 18.15 44.24 45.24
N ALA A 222 17.49 45.33 45.63
CA ALA A 222 16.20 45.26 46.33
C ALA A 222 15.05 44.75 45.43
N ASN A 223 15.01 45.21 44.16
CA ASN A 223 13.95 44.86 43.22
C ASN A 223 13.96 43.37 42.80
N ALA A 224 15.11 42.68 42.94
CA ALA A 224 15.24 41.28 42.56
C ALA A 224 14.50 40.33 43.52
N GLN A 225 14.37 40.67 44.80
CA GLN A 225 13.79 39.78 45.81
C GLN A 225 12.28 39.58 45.64
N TRP A 226 11.55 40.65 45.28
CA TRP A 226 10.08 40.68 45.17
C TRP A 226 9.51 39.78 44.07
N VAL A 227 10.30 39.47 43.04
CA VAL A 227 9.88 38.71 41.85
C VAL A 227 9.76 37.20 42.12
N ILE A 228 10.42 36.69 43.17
CA ILE A 228 10.60 35.26 43.42
C ILE A 228 9.33 34.59 43.99
N ASP A 229 8.52 35.34 44.76
CA ASP A 229 7.46 34.76 45.59
C ASP A 229 6.18 34.32 44.84
N GLN A 230 6.11 34.53 43.52
CA GLN A 230 4.86 34.47 42.73
C GLN A 230 4.52 33.10 42.07
N LYS A 231 5.44 32.12 42.05
CA LYS A 231 5.20 30.70 41.69
C LYS A 231 4.43 30.42 40.36
N TYR A 232 4.93 30.95 39.26
CA TYR A 232 4.30 30.92 37.93
C TYR A 232 4.32 29.61 37.13
N THR A 233 3.57 29.59 36.01
CA THR A 233 3.62 28.58 34.92
C THR A 233 4.38 29.10 33.70
N SER A 234 4.75 28.23 32.74
CA SER A 234 5.65 28.59 31.64
C SER A 234 5.13 29.70 30.70
N SER A 235 3.86 30.08 30.81
CA SER A 235 3.28 31.30 30.25
C SER A 235 3.90 32.60 30.77
N ASP A 236 4.41 32.63 32.00
CA ASP A 236 4.65 33.88 32.76
C ASP A 236 6.16 34.16 33.02
N GLN A 237 7.04 33.32 32.45
CA GLN A 237 8.50 33.29 32.67
C GLN A 237 9.21 34.65 32.48
N ILE A 238 8.72 35.50 31.57
CA ILE A 238 9.36 36.78 31.15
C ILE A 238 9.55 37.78 32.31
N LEU A 239 8.75 37.69 33.38
CA LEU A 239 8.88 38.56 34.54
C LEU A 239 10.13 38.27 35.38
N VAL A 240 10.63 37.03 35.33
CA VAL A 240 11.77 36.56 36.14
C VAL A 240 13.11 36.99 35.53
N ASP A 241 13.29 36.79 34.22
CA ASP A 241 14.59 37.04 33.57
C ASP A 241 14.95 38.54 33.51
N LYS A 242 13.97 39.45 33.37
CA LYS A 242 14.22 40.92 33.33
C LYS A 242 14.92 41.47 34.57
N ALA A 243 14.72 40.85 35.74
CA ALA A 243 15.35 41.28 36.98
C ALA A 243 16.85 40.88 37.07
N VAL A 244 17.32 39.97 36.21
CA VAL A 244 18.71 39.50 36.18
C VAL A 244 19.62 40.50 35.45
N ASP A 245 19.21 40.96 34.26
CA ASP A 245 20.07 41.76 33.37
C ASP A 245 20.35 43.16 33.92
N ALA A 246 19.36 43.77 34.57
CA ALA A 246 19.50 45.07 35.23
C ALA A 246 20.61 45.08 36.29
N LEU A 247 20.81 43.94 36.98
CA LEU A 247 21.78 43.81 38.06
C LEU A 247 23.22 43.59 37.53
N LYS A 248 23.38 43.01 36.34
CA LYS A 248 24.70 42.78 35.70
C LYS A 248 25.27 44.03 35.03
N ALA A 249 24.42 44.84 34.41
CA ALA A 249 24.85 46.03 33.67
C ALA A 249 25.56 47.07 34.56
N ALA A 250 25.20 47.14 35.84
CA ALA A 250 25.80 48.05 36.83
C ALA A 250 27.27 47.73 37.14
N ILE A 251 27.71 46.47 37.05
CA ILE A 251 29.05 46.04 37.46
C ILE A 251 30.12 46.42 36.42
N LYS A 252 29.79 46.41 35.12
CA LYS A 252 30.79 46.50 34.03
C LYS A 252 31.40 47.90 33.82
N LYS A 253 30.74 48.99 34.21
CA LYS A 253 31.10 50.38 33.82
C LYS A 253 32.31 51.00 34.57
N PHE A 254 33.34 50.20 34.91
CA PHE A 254 34.24 50.49 36.05
C PHE A 254 35.77 50.56 35.67
N LEU A 255 36.23 50.71 34.39
CA LEU A 255 37.59 50.31 33.87
C LEU A 255 38.61 51.35 33.18
N ASP A 256 39.02 51.24 31.88
CA ASP A 256 40.42 51.41 31.32
C ASP A 256 40.68 52.09 29.90
N ALA A 257 41.97 52.30 29.42
CA ALA A 257 42.40 52.97 28.13
C ALA A 257 43.92 52.85 27.65
N GLY A 258 44.31 53.23 26.38
CA GLY A 258 45.74 53.52 25.87
C GLY A 258 46.10 53.38 24.34
N LYS A 259 47.09 54.12 23.72
CA LYS A 259 47.61 54.07 22.26
C LYS A 259 49.04 54.71 21.95
N ALA A 260 49.63 54.57 20.71
CA ALA A 260 50.95 55.11 20.18
C ALA A 260 51.09 55.23 18.59
N LYS A 261 52.26 55.67 17.97
CA LYS A 261 52.50 55.86 16.47
C LYS A 261 53.99 55.77 15.88
N ALA A 262 54.28 55.34 14.60
CA ALA A 262 55.61 55.33 13.83
C ALA A 262 55.67 54.82 12.31
N LYS A 263 56.75 54.09 11.85
CA LYS A 263 57.29 53.84 10.44
C LYS A 263 56.89 52.51 9.71
N LEU A 264 57.46 52.16 8.50
CA LEU A 264 56.74 51.32 7.48
C LEU A 264 57.42 50.50 6.31
N GLU A 265 58.70 50.61 6.01
CA GLU A 265 59.17 50.55 4.60
C GLU A 265 58.75 49.41 3.58
N ALA A 266 58.90 48.08 3.78
CA ALA A 266 59.00 47.11 2.66
C ALA A 266 57.69 46.45 2.09
N LEU A 267 56.52 46.97 2.43
CA LEU A 267 55.24 46.26 2.25
C LEU A 267 54.52 46.50 0.90
N GLU A 268 54.75 47.66 0.31
CA GLU A 268 54.07 48.19 -0.88
C GLU A 268 54.17 47.26 -2.10
N GLN A 269 55.36 46.71 -2.35
CA GLN A 269 55.64 45.94 -3.58
C GLN A 269 54.90 44.59 -3.64
N ALA A 270 54.59 43.98 -2.50
CA ALA A 270 53.92 42.67 -2.45
C ALA A 270 52.42 42.76 -2.84
N ILE A 271 51.79 43.92 -2.61
CA ILE A 271 50.37 44.20 -2.85
C ILE A 271 50.05 44.14 -4.35
N VAL A 272 50.92 44.77 -5.15
CA VAL A 272 50.79 44.86 -6.61
C VAL A 272 50.68 43.48 -7.27
N ASP A 273 51.49 42.51 -6.82
CA ASP A 273 51.53 41.16 -7.42
C ASP A 273 50.48 40.20 -6.89
N ALA A 274 49.80 40.52 -5.79
CA ALA A 274 48.66 39.75 -5.30
C ALA A 274 47.35 40.15 -6.02
N SER A 275 47.22 41.40 -6.46
CA SER A 275 46.02 41.95 -7.12
C SER A 275 45.55 41.26 -8.41
N LYS A 276 46.37 40.39 -9.03
CA LYS A 276 46.23 39.92 -10.42
C LYS A 276 45.49 38.56 -10.59
N ILE A 277 44.98 37.95 -9.52
CA ILE A 277 44.36 36.61 -9.49
C ILE A 277 42.82 36.71 -9.53
N GLN A 278 42.10 35.63 -9.85
CA GLN A 278 40.62 35.57 -9.91
C GLN A 278 40.04 34.39 -9.07
N GLN A 279 38.74 34.43 -8.77
CA GLN A 279 38.10 33.52 -7.79
C GLN A 279 37.86 32.08 -8.29
N GLY A 280 37.22 31.89 -9.45
CA GLY A 280 36.77 30.57 -9.92
C GLY A 280 35.80 29.86 -8.93
N HIS A 281 35.82 28.53 -8.89
CA HIS A 281 34.98 27.73 -7.97
C HIS A 281 35.48 27.72 -6.50
N LYS A 282 36.45 28.57 -6.13
CA LYS A 282 37.03 28.61 -4.78
C LYS A 282 36.08 29.27 -3.78
N THR A 283 36.15 28.82 -2.53
CA THR A 283 35.23 29.29 -1.48
C THR A 283 35.33 30.80 -1.26
N ASN A 284 34.17 31.44 -1.02
CA ASN A 284 34.10 32.88 -0.74
C ASN A 284 35.01 33.28 0.43
N GLN A 285 35.20 32.41 1.44
CA GLN A 285 36.08 32.70 2.57
C GLN A 285 37.57 32.69 2.18
N ALA A 286 38.02 31.76 1.33
CA ALA A 286 39.41 31.76 0.85
C ALA A 286 39.70 33.00 0.00
N TRP A 287 38.78 33.33 -0.91
CA TRP A 287 38.87 34.53 -1.76
C TRP A 287 38.84 35.82 -0.94
N LEU A 288 37.91 35.95 0.00
CA LEU A 288 37.81 37.12 0.88
C LEU A 288 39.03 37.27 1.78
N LYS A 289 39.56 36.18 2.37
CA LYS A 289 40.81 36.23 3.16
C LYS A 289 42.00 36.71 2.32
N PHE A 290 42.09 36.28 1.07
CA PHE A 290 43.15 36.71 0.16
C PHE A 290 43.03 38.20 -0.20
N GLN A 291 41.84 38.66 -0.58
CA GLN A 291 41.57 40.09 -0.83
C GLN A 291 41.74 40.95 0.44
N GLN A 292 41.40 40.42 1.61
CA GLN A 292 41.65 41.05 2.90
C GLN A 292 43.15 41.16 3.20
N ALA A 293 43.98 40.16 2.88
CA ALA A 293 45.44 40.27 3.04
C ALA A 293 46.01 41.38 2.15
N ILE A 294 45.55 41.51 0.90
CA ILE A 294 45.94 42.60 -0.02
C ILE A 294 45.55 43.96 0.59
N THR A 295 44.31 44.06 1.07
CA THR A 295 43.74 45.30 1.65
C THR A 295 44.37 45.66 3.00
N HIS A 296 44.75 44.66 3.81
CA HIS A 296 45.36 44.86 5.12
C HIS A 296 46.84 45.24 5.01
N ALA A 297 47.59 44.61 4.08
CA ALA A 297 48.92 45.06 3.73
C ALA A 297 48.92 46.53 3.26
N GLN A 298 47.98 46.91 2.38
CA GLN A 298 47.80 48.32 1.99
C GLN A 298 47.41 49.18 3.20
N GLY A 299 46.45 48.77 4.02
CA GLY A 299 46.01 49.50 5.22
C GLY A 299 47.09 49.67 6.30
N VAL A 300 48.12 48.81 6.33
CA VAL A 300 49.31 48.98 7.18
C VAL A 300 50.21 50.08 6.59
N VAL A 301 50.41 50.13 5.27
CA VAL A 301 51.09 51.24 4.54
C VAL A 301 50.36 52.57 4.74
N ASP A 302 49.05 52.62 4.51
CA ASP A 302 48.23 53.81 4.73
C ASP A 302 48.26 54.26 6.22
N GLY A 303 48.52 53.33 7.15
CA GLY A 303 48.32 53.51 8.58
C GLY A 303 49.43 54.26 9.33
N GLN A 304 50.65 54.33 8.77
CA GLN A 304 51.87 54.84 9.43
C GLN A 304 51.98 54.41 10.92
N PRO A 305 52.19 53.11 11.20
CA PRO A 305 51.73 52.37 12.37
C PRO A 305 52.35 52.81 13.70
N THR A 306 53.19 52.04 14.39
CA THR A 306 53.67 52.33 15.77
C THR A 306 55.12 51.90 16.01
N LEU A 307 55.85 52.55 16.93
CA LEU A 307 57.31 52.33 17.09
C LEU A 307 57.61 50.95 17.68
N ASP A 308 56.83 50.59 18.68
CA ASP A 308 56.61 49.25 19.22
C ASP A 308 56.11 48.24 18.16
N LYS A 309 55.89 48.65 16.91
CA LYS A 309 55.28 47.84 15.84
C LYS A 309 56.05 47.83 14.53
N GLN A 310 57.33 48.22 14.51
CA GLN A 310 58.16 48.03 13.31
C GLN A 310 58.17 46.55 12.84
N GLN A 311 58.19 45.59 13.76
CA GLN A 311 58.08 44.16 13.42
C GLN A 311 56.74 43.76 12.81
N VAL A 312 55.66 44.51 13.04
CA VAL A 312 54.33 44.21 12.46
C VAL A 312 54.35 44.47 10.94
N VAL A 313 55.05 45.52 10.53
CA VAL A 313 55.28 45.87 9.11
C VAL A 313 56.03 44.76 8.39
N ASP A 314 57.20 44.36 8.92
CA ASP A 314 58.07 43.35 8.28
C ASP A 314 57.41 41.97 8.24
N GLN A 315 56.50 41.69 9.18
CA GLN A 315 55.69 40.48 9.20
C GLN A 315 54.56 40.51 8.17
N GLU A 316 53.96 41.67 7.91
CA GLU A 316 52.84 41.79 6.97
C GLU A 316 53.26 41.47 5.52
N VAL A 317 54.51 41.76 5.15
CA VAL A 317 55.09 41.38 3.84
C VAL A 317 55.06 39.85 3.64
N LYS A 318 55.25 39.09 4.72
CA LYS A 318 55.21 37.63 4.73
C LYS A 318 53.77 37.12 4.75
N ASN A 319 52.90 37.75 5.56
CA ASN A 319 51.48 37.42 5.66
C ASN A 319 50.79 37.44 4.29
N LEU A 320 51.03 38.49 3.49
CA LEU A 320 50.44 38.64 2.16
C LEU A 320 50.92 37.57 1.16
N ASN A 321 52.22 37.29 1.12
CA ASN A 321 52.78 36.26 0.22
C ASN A 321 52.33 34.84 0.61
N GLN A 322 52.13 34.58 1.90
CA GLN A 322 51.53 33.34 2.39
C GLN A 322 50.06 33.22 1.95
N ALA A 323 49.25 34.28 2.14
CA ALA A 323 47.84 34.30 1.73
C ALA A 323 47.64 34.03 0.23
N LYS A 324 48.56 34.53 -0.63
CA LYS A 324 48.59 34.24 -2.08
C LYS A 324 48.81 32.76 -2.40
N THR A 325 49.63 32.07 -1.60
CA THR A 325 49.88 30.62 -1.73
C THR A 325 48.71 29.79 -1.21
N ASP A 326 48.10 30.22 -0.10
CA ASP A 326 46.99 29.52 0.53
C ASP A 326 45.70 29.59 -0.30
N PHE A 327 45.43 30.73 -0.94
CA PHE A 327 44.28 30.88 -1.84
C PHE A 327 44.31 29.89 -3.00
N ASN A 328 45.44 29.80 -3.70
CA ASN A 328 45.60 28.92 -4.87
C ASN A 328 45.48 27.43 -4.50
N LYS A 329 45.73 27.06 -3.24
CA LYS A 329 45.60 25.69 -2.71
C LYS A 329 44.20 25.37 -2.15
N ALA A 330 43.29 26.35 -2.05
CA ALA A 330 41.96 26.12 -1.48
C ALA A 330 41.12 25.12 -2.31
N GLU A 331 40.19 24.41 -1.67
CA GLU A 331 39.26 23.51 -2.36
C GLU A 331 38.15 24.27 -3.11
N ASN A 332 37.44 23.55 -4.00
CA ASN A 332 36.26 24.07 -4.69
C ASN A 332 35.00 23.87 -3.82
N ALA A 333 34.03 24.77 -3.92
CA ALA A 333 32.77 24.67 -3.19
C ALA A 333 31.87 23.53 -3.71
N LYS A 334 31.22 22.82 -2.78
CA LYS A 334 30.16 21.81 -3.00
C LYS A 334 28.81 22.41 -2.60
N ALA A 335 27.70 21.81 -3.04
CA ALA A 335 26.36 22.17 -2.57
C ALA A 335 26.23 21.94 -1.05
N ASP A 336 25.41 22.74 -0.37
CA ASP A 336 25.11 22.53 1.04
C ASP A 336 24.05 21.44 1.21
N LEU A 337 24.47 20.30 1.76
CA LEU A 337 23.59 19.18 2.11
C LEU A 337 23.06 19.26 3.55
N GLN A 338 23.35 20.30 4.33
CA GLN A 338 22.98 20.40 5.75
C GLN A 338 21.47 20.32 5.97
N TRP A 339 20.67 20.94 5.11
CA TRP A 339 19.21 20.91 5.21
C TRP A 339 18.62 19.53 4.89
N LEU A 340 19.09 18.89 3.80
CA LEU A 340 18.66 17.55 3.40
C LEU A 340 19.06 16.48 4.45
N ASN A 341 20.30 16.53 4.95
CA ASN A 341 20.77 15.64 6.01
C ASN A 341 19.95 15.78 7.30
N SER A 342 19.55 17.00 7.65
CA SER A 342 18.71 17.25 8.83
C SER A 342 17.33 16.62 8.70
N ASN A 343 16.70 16.72 7.52
CA ASN A 343 15.41 16.08 7.24
C ASN A 343 15.50 14.54 7.27
N ILE A 344 16.55 13.94 6.70
CA ILE A 344 16.81 12.48 6.76
C ILE A 344 16.98 12.02 8.21
N LYS A 345 17.83 12.71 8.98
CA LYS A 345 18.08 12.39 10.40
C LYS A 345 16.79 12.46 11.21
N MET A 346 15.95 13.47 10.97
CA MET A 346 14.66 13.62 11.64
C MET A 346 13.69 12.47 11.27
N ALA A 347 13.52 12.18 9.98
CA ALA A 347 12.62 11.12 9.52
C ALA A 347 12.99 9.74 10.06
N ARG A 348 14.29 9.42 10.16
CA ARG A 348 14.79 8.15 10.72
C ARG A 348 14.49 7.95 12.23
N THR A 349 14.04 8.96 12.96
CA THR A 349 13.63 8.79 14.38
C THR A 349 12.24 8.15 14.57
N ILE A 350 11.41 8.17 13.52
CA ILE A 350 9.98 7.83 13.60
C ILE A 350 9.77 6.31 13.50
N LYS A 351 8.83 5.78 14.30
CA LYS A 351 8.48 4.35 14.39
C LYS A 351 7.02 4.10 14.04
N ILE A 352 6.70 2.88 13.58
CA ILE A 352 5.37 2.47 13.08
C ILE A 352 4.23 2.45 14.12
N MET A 353 4.53 2.59 15.42
CA MET A 353 3.67 2.16 16.54
C MET A 353 2.18 2.51 16.34
N ASN A 354 1.33 1.47 16.41
CA ASN A 354 -0.13 1.49 16.23
C ASN A 354 -0.69 1.96 14.87
N LYS A 355 0.13 2.44 13.92
CA LYS A 355 -0.33 2.89 12.59
C LYS A 355 -0.63 1.73 11.64
N LYS A 356 -1.27 2.05 10.50
CA LYS A 356 -1.50 1.10 9.40
C LYS A 356 -0.20 0.84 8.62
N LYS A 357 -0.05 -0.40 8.15
CA LYS A 357 1.15 -0.87 7.41
C LYS A 357 1.34 -0.14 6.07
N SER A 358 0.24 0.16 5.36
CA SER A 358 0.24 0.93 4.11
C SER A 358 0.98 2.26 4.22
N ASP A 359 0.72 2.99 5.31
CA ASP A 359 1.14 4.37 5.45
C ASP A 359 2.64 4.43 5.83
N TRP A 360 3.10 3.43 6.58
CA TRP A 360 4.50 3.23 6.94
C TRP A 360 5.38 2.91 5.72
N ASP A 361 4.90 2.09 4.80
CA ASP A 361 5.71 1.66 3.66
C ASP A 361 5.92 2.80 2.66
N VAL A 362 4.90 3.63 2.42
CA VAL A 362 5.02 4.89 1.66
C VAL A 362 6.04 5.84 2.30
N PHE A 363 6.02 5.95 3.64
CA PHE A 363 6.96 6.80 4.38
C PHE A 363 8.41 6.33 4.25
N GLN A 364 8.68 5.04 4.45
CA GLN A 364 10.04 4.50 4.33
C GLN A 364 10.63 4.67 2.93
N SER A 365 9.81 4.56 1.87
CA SER A 365 10.26 4.79 0.49
C SER A 365 10.82 6.19 0.26
N ALA A 366 10.25 7.23 0.89
CA ALA A 366 10.75 8.60 0.77
C ALA A 366 12.12 8.80 1.43
N ILE A 367 12.36 8.16 2.59
CA ILE A 367 13.65 8.24 3.29
C ILE A 367 14.77 7.66 2.41
N VAL A 368 14.54 6.50 1.79
CA VAL A 368 15.52 5.83 0.92
C VAL A 368 15.85 6.66 -0.33
N LYS A 369 14.87 7.39 -0.90
CA LYS A 369 15.10 8.33 -2.00
C LYS A 369 16.10 9.42 -1.61
N ALA A 370 15.89 10.07 -0.47
CA ALA A 370 16.73 11.15 0.03
C ALA A 370 18.14 10.67 0.44
N GLU A 371 18.25 9.54 1.13
CA GLU A 371 19.54 8.95 1.55
C GLU A 371 20.47 8.61 0.37
N ASN A 372 19.92 8.28 -0.79
CA ASN A 372 20.72 8.02 -1.99
C ASN A 372 21.24 9.30 -2.66
N TYR A 373 20.53 10.42 -2.51
CA TYR A 373 20.97 11.72 -3.04
C TYR A 373 22.16 12.28 -2.24
N VAL A 374 22.16 12.14 -0.91
CA VAL A 374 23.28 12.58 -0.04
C VAL A 374 24.61 11.86 -0.31
N LYS A 375 24.59 10.61 -0.76
CA LYS A 375 25.81 9.79 -0.96
C LYS A 375 26.73 10.32 -2.06
N ASN A 376 26.22 11.13 -2.99
CA ASN A 376 26.96 11.69 -4.11
C ASN A 376 26.82 13.23 -4.11
N PRO A 377 27.53 13.95 -3.21
CA PRO A 377 27.37 15.39 -3.05
C PRO A 377 27.72 16.16 -4.34
N PRO A 378 26.80 16.96 -4.91
CA PRO A 378 27.07 17.72 -6.12
C PRO A 378 27.89 18.99 -5.83
N LEU A 379 28.29 19.67 -6.91
CA LEU A 379 28.93 20.98 -6.82
C LEU A 379 27.88 22.09 -6.52
N ILE A 380 28.37 23.28 -6.17
CA ILE A 380 27.55 24.42 -5.71
C ILE A 380 26.54 24.94 -6.75
N ASP A 381 26.62 24.49 -8.00
CA ASP A 381 25.73 24.80 -9.12
C ASP A 381 24.40 24.02 -9.11
N LYS A 382 24.24 23.05 -8.20
CA LYS A 382 23.06 22.15 -8.11
C LYS A 382 22.26 22.27 -6.80
N GLN A 383 22.33 23.42 -6.12
CA GLN A 383 21.65 23.60 -4.83
C GLN A 383 20.13 23.34 -4.91
N ASP A 384 19.46 23.85 -5.95
CA ASP A 384 18.01 23.73 -6.15
C ASP A 384 17.50 22.27 -6.14
N GLU A 385 18.31 21.31 -6.64
CA GLU A 385 17.95 19.88 -6.62
C GLU A 385 18.02 19.28 -5.21
N VAL A 386 18.99 19.72 -4.39
CA VAL A 386 19.14 19.30 -2.98
C VAL A 386 17.94 19.79 -2.17
N ASP A 387 17.53 21.03 -2.42
CA ASP A 387 16.48 21.72 -1.66
C ASP A 387 15.10 21.11 -1.97
N GLN A 388 14.80 20.79 -3.23
CA GLN A 388 13.58 20.06 -3.59
C GLN A 388 13.52 18.66 -2.94
N MET A 389 14.65 17.94 -2.85
CA MET A 389 14.70 16.63 -2.21
C MET A 389 14.37 16.68 -0.70
N ALA A 390 14.68 17.81 -0.03
CA ALA A 390 14.36 18.01 1.38
C ALA A 390 12.85 18.23 1.60
N GLU A 391 12.18 18.97 0.72
CA GLU A 391 10.72 19.18 0.78
C GLU A 391 9.94 17.88 0.49
N ASP A 392 10.33 17.12 -0.54
CA ASP A 392 9.76 15.80 -0.86
C ASP A 392 9.69 14.87 0.37
N LEU A 393 10.83 14.75 1.09
CA LEU A 393 10.94 13.92 2.28
C LEU A 393 10.09 14.45 3.44
N TRP A 394 10.02 15.78 3.60
CA TRP A 394 9.16 16.37 4.62
C TRP A 394 7.68 16.00 4.40
N GLN A 395 7.17 16.12 3.17
CA GLN A 395 5.76 15.89 2.88
C GLN A 395 5.34 14.43 3.17
N ALA A 396 6.20 13.47 2.82
CA ALA A 396 5.99 12.06 3.18
C ALA A 396 5.97 11.85 4.71
N THR A 397 6.87 12.52 5.43
CA THR A 397 6.96 12.47 6.90
C THR A 397 5.70 13.03 7.56
N TYR A 398 5.25 14.21 7.12
CA TYR A 398 4.03 14.86 7.62
C TYR A 398 2.79 14.02 7.35
N LYS A 399 2.66 13.40 6.17
CA LYS A 399 1.53 12.54 5.83
C LYS A 399 1.42 11.31 6.74
N PHE A 400 2.54 10.67 7.06
CA PHE A 400 2.55 9.49 7.92
C PHE A 400 2.17 9.77 9.38
N LEU A 401 2.71 10.85 9.97
CA LEU A 401 2.45 11.18 11.38
C LEU A 401 0.96 11.47 11.66
N ASN A 402 0.22 11.94 10.65
CA ASN A 402 -1.21 12.24 10.74
C ASN A 402 -2.14 11.03 10.46
N ALA A 403 -1.60 9.84 10.21
CA ALA A 403 -2.40 8.62 10.04
C ALA A 403 -3.04 8.13 11.36
N GLY A 404 -4.16 7.41 11.28
CA GLY A 404 -4.91 6.90 12.44
C GLY A 404 -4.33 5.62 13.06
N ASP A 405 -4.71 5.36 14.31
CA ASP A 405 -4.29 4.19 15.11
C ASP A 405 -5.27 3.00 14.99
N ARG A 406 -4.77 1.79 15.29
CA ARG A 406 -5.51 0.52 15.34
C ARG A 406 -6.19 0.28 16.70
N LYS A 407 -7.21 -0.59 16.74
CA LYS A 407 -8.06 -0.91 17.92
C LYS A 407 -7.79 -2.31 18.48
N ASP A 408 -7.98 -2.54 19.78
CA ASP A 408 -7.89 -3.90 20.36
C ASP A 408 -9.12 -4.75 20.02
N ILE A 409 -8.93 -5.93 19.42
CA ILE A 409 -10.03 -6.87 19.08
C ILE A 409 -10.82 -7.35 20.31
N ARG A 410 -10.19 -7.38 21.49
CA ARG A 410 -10.82 -7.77 22.77
C ARG A 410 -11.86 -6.76 23.26
N SER A 411 -11.88 -5.55 22.69
CA SER A 411 -12.97 -4.57 22.90
C SER A 411 -14.30 -4.98 22.25
N ILE A 412 -14.29 -5.99 21.37
CA ILE A 412 -15.48 -6.53 20.71
C ILE A 412 -15.73 -7.99 21.09
N ILE A 413 -14.70 -8.84 21.14
CA ILE A 413 -14.81 -10.27 21.48
C ILE A 413 -14.01 -10.60 22.75
N PHE A 414 -14.71 -10.76 23.86
CA PHE A 414 -14.11 -11.15 25.14
C PHE A 414 -13.59 -12.60 25.12
N TRP A 415 -12.55 -12.86 25.91
CA TRP A 415 -11.84 -14.14 25.97
C TRP A 415 -12.75 -15.33 26.33
N LYS A 416 -12.57 -16.45 25.61
CA LYS A 416 -13.34 -17.71 25.72
C LYS A 416 -14.84 -17.62 25.47
N THR A 417 -15.36 -16.51 24.93
CA THR A 417 -16.79 -16.37 24.61
C THR A 417 -17.28 -17.50 23.70
N SER A 418 -18.34 -18.20 24.09
CA SER A 418 -18.95 -19.24 23.25
C SER A 418 -19.74 -18.64 22.09
N ILE A 419 -19.59 -19.20 20.88
CA ILE A 419 -20.39 -18.84 19.70
C ILE A 419 -21.61 -19.76 19.48
N GLY A 420 -21.75 -20.83 20.27
CA GLY A 420 -22.92 -21.73 20.28
C GLY A 420 -22.63 -23.15 19.80
N VAL A 421 -23.66 -23.79 19.24
CA VAL A 421 -23.58 -25.10 18.58
C VAL A 421 -23.29 -24.87 17.09
N LEU A 422 -22.39 -25.67 16.49
CA LEU A 422 -22.11 -25.65 15.06
C LEU A 422 -22.47 -26.97 14.40
N LYS A 423 -22.99 -26.90 13.16
CA LYS A 423 -23.27 -28.08 12.31
C LYS A 423 -22.03 -28.89 11.95
N ASP A 424 -20.85 -28.25 11.90
CA ASP A 424 -19.54 -28.86 11.68
C ASP A 424 -18.44 -27.90 12.18
N ASN A 425 -17.18 -28.37 12.23
CA ASN A 425 -16.01 -27.58 12.66
C ASN A 425 -15.27 -26.87 11.51
N LYS A 426 -15.90 -26.70 10.33
CA LYS A 426 -15.21 -26.10 9.17
C LYS A 426 -14.99 -24.59 9.35
N PRO A 427 -13.90 -24.00 8.82
CA PRO A 427 -13.65 -22.56 8.90
C PRO A 427 -14.83 -21.72 8.43
N GLU A 428 -15.52 -22.12 7.37
CA GLU A 428 -16.67 -21.40 6.80
C GLU A 428 -17.86 -21.37 7.76
N THR A 429 -18.12 -22.46 8.49
CA THR A 429 -19.18 -22.55 9.50
C THR A 429 -18.83 -21.73 10.74
N ILE A 430 -17.59 -21.83 11.23
CA ILE A 430 -17.07 -21.06 12.36
C ILE A 430 -17.14 -19.56 12.03
N LYS A 431 -16.71 -19.17 10.82
CA LYS A 431 -16.81 -17.81 10.28
C LYS A 431 -18.27 -17.35 10.20
N GLN A 432 -19.16 -18.15 9.61
CA GLN A 432 -20.57 -17.78 9.46
C GLN A 432 -21.19 -17.49 10.83
N GLN A 433 -20.96 -18.34 11.84
CA GLN A 433 -21.48 -18.12 13.19
C GLN A 433 -20.82 -16.92 13.89
N LEU A 434 -19.51 -16.72 13.73
CA LEU A 434 -18.80 -15.54 14.25
C LEU A 434 -19.35 -14.25 13.65
N GLU A 435 -19.52 -14.19 12.34
CA GLU A 435 -20.01 -13.00 11.65
C GLU A 435 -21.53 -12.81 11.85
N THR A 436 -22.30 -13.84 12.14
CA THR A 436 -23.70 -13.70 12.60
C THR A 436 -23.77 -13.13 14.03
N LYS A 437 -22.88 -13.56 14.94
CA LYS A 437 -22.83 -13.07 16.32
C LYS A 437 -22.17 -11.70 16.47
N TYR A 438 -21.25 -11.35 15.56
CA TYR A 438 -20.54 -10.07 15.52
C TYR A 438 -20.58 -9.45 14.10
N PRO A 439 -21.74 -8.94 13.63
CA PRO A 439 -21.94 -8.51 12.23
C PRO A 439 -20.97 -7.45 11.70
N THR A 440 -20.39 -6.66 12.60
CA THR A 440 -19.39 -5.62 12.28
C THR A 440 -18.05 -6.17 11.85
N LEU A 441 -17.70 -7.40 12.26
CA LEU A 441 -16.42 -8.05 11.97
C LEU A 441 -16.49 -8.93 10.72
N LYS A 442 -15.38 -9.00 9.99
CA LYS A 442 -15.20 -9.78 8.75
C LYS A 442 -13.81 -10.43 8.74
N GLU A 443 -13.77 -11.75 8.53
CA GLU A 443 -12.48 -12.46 8.40
C GLU A 443 -11.72 -11.99 7.15
N GLY A 444 -10.39 -11.88 7.23
CA GLY A 444 -9.51 -11.40 6.17
C GLY A 444 -9.46 -9.87 6.06
N ARG A 445 -10.46 -9.16 6.62
CA ARG A 445 -10.44 -7.71 6.80
C ARG A 445 -10.01 -7.32 8.21
N ASP A 446 -10.64 -7.90 9.24
CA ASP A 446 -10.51 -7.45 10.63
C ASP A 446 -9.79 -8.47 11.52
N TYR A 447 -9.95 -9.76 11.22
CA TYR A 447 -9.33 -10.86 11.95
C TYR A 447 -8.97 -12.03 11.02
N THR A 448 -8.11 -12.94 11.50
CA THR A 448 -7.91 -14.28 10.92
C THR A 448 -8.30 -15.36 11.92
N ILE A 449 -8.81 -16.49 11.42
CA ILE A 449 -9.16 -17.67 12.23
C ILE A 449 -7.95 -18.62 12.31
N GLY A 450 -7.55 -18.97 13.53
CA GLY A 450 -6.55 -20.02 13.79
C GLY A 450 -7.13 -21.43 13.74
N SER A 451 -6.28 -22.46 13.82
CA SER A 451 -6.73 -23.85 13.84
C SER A 451 -7.62 -24.18 15.04
N VAL A 452 -8.59 -25.08 14.82
CA VAL A 452 -9.47 -25.60 15.88
C VAL A 452 -8.63 -26.35 16.91
N LYS A 453 -8.82 -26.02 18.19
CA LYS A 453 -8.12 -26.58 19.35
C LYS A 453 -9.09 -26.78 20.51
N GLU A 454 -8.63 -27.50 21.53
CA GLU A 454 -9.39 -27.76 22.74
C GLU A 454 -9.04 -26.75 23.84
N TYR A 455 -10.08 -26.18 24.47
CA TYR A 455 -9.97 -25.12 25.48
C TYR A 455 -10.93 -25.42 26.63
N ASN A 456 -10.46 -26.11 27.67
CA ASN A 456 -11.28 -26.66 28.76
C ASN A 456 -12.40 -27.57 28.22
N ASN A 457 -12.01 -28.70 27.61
CA ASN A 457 -12.88 -29.74 27.02
C ASN A 457 -13.76 -29.32 25.83
N LYS A 458 -14.01 -28.02 25.63
CA LYS A 458 -14.68 -27.46 24.44
C LYS A 458 -13.74 -27.29 23.26
N LEU A 459 -14.29 -27.35 22.06
CA LEU A 459 -13.61 -26.87 20.85
C LEU A 459 -13.59 -25.34 20.82
N GLY A 460 -12.62 -24.77 20.11
CA GLY A 460 -12.50 -23.33 19.93
C GLY A 460 -11.41 -22.94 18.95
N VAL A 461 -11.33 -21.64 18.65
CA VAL A 461 -10.32 -21.05 17.76
C VAL A 461 -9.75 -19.78 18.36
N GLU A 462 -8.48 -19.53 18.08
CA GLU A 462 -7.82 -18.24 18.32
C GLU A 462 -8.10 -17.29 17.15
N LEU A 463 -8.47 -16.04 17.46
CA LEU A 463 -8.68 -14.97 16.49
C LEU A 463 -7.56 -13.94 16.64
N THR A 464 -6.90 -13.58 15.54
CA THR A 464 -5.82 -12.56 15.53
C THR A 464 -6.28 -11.31 14.79
N GLY A 465 -6.20 -10.13 15.42
CA GLY A 465 -6.59 -8.85 14.83
C GLY A 465 -5.65 -8.37 13.72
N ILE A 466 -6.22 -7.95 12.59
CA ILE A 466 -5.51 -7.43 11.41
C ILE A 466 -6.10 -6.09 10.93
N ASN A 467 -5.36 -5.41 10.05
CA ASN A 467 -5.67 -4.08 9.51
C ASN A 467 -6.05 -3.06 10.59
N ASP A 468 -7.35 -2.80 10.81
CA ASP A 468 -7.81 -1.82 11.80
C ASP A 468 -7.82 -2.34 13.24
N TYR A 469 -7.61 -3.65 13.44
CA TYR A 469 -7.56 -4.30 14.75
C TYR A 469 -6.18 -4.88 15.07
N LEU A 470 -5.86 -5.01 16.36
CA LEU A 470 -4.66 -5.65 16.91
C LEU A 470 -5.04 -6.62 18.04
N GLU A 471 -4.02 -7.30 18.62
CA GLU A 471 -4.15 -8.31 19.69
C GLU A 471 -4.85 -9.62 19.28
N LYS A 472 -4.96 -10.54 20.24
CA LYS A 472 -5.55 -11.87 20.08
C LYS A 472 -6.67 -12.13 21.09
N THR A 473 -7.62 -12.97 20.71
CA THR A 473 -8.68 -13.49 21.59
C THR A 473 -9.02 -14.94 21.22
N VAL A 474 -9.81 -15.64 22.04
CA VAL A 474 -10.25 -17.03 21.79
C VAL A 474 -11.75 -17.11 21.91
N VAL A 475 -12.40 -17.86 21.02
CA VAL A 475 -13.82 -18.22 21.09
C VAL A 475 -13.99 -19.73 21.19
N THR A 476 -15.09 -20.17 21.79
CA THR A 476 -15.40 -21.60 22.01
C THR A 476 -16.71 -22.02 21.36
N PHE A 477 -16.89 -23.31 21.09
CA PHE A 477 -18.13 -23.90 20.56
C PHE A 477 -18.24 -25.39 20.90
N VAL A 478 -19.44 -25.93 20.67
CA VAL A 478 -19.71 -27.37 20.65
C VAL A 478 -20.28 -27.75 19.28
N LEU A 479 -20.21 -29.02 18.91
CA LEU A 479 -20.80 -29.51 17.66
C LEU A 479 -22.22 -30.05 17.89
N ASP A 480 -23.02 -30.09 16.83
CA ASP A 480 -24.25 -30.88 16.82
C ASP A 480 -23.91 -32.38 16.92
N ILE A 481 -24.65 -33.14 17.72
CA ILE A 481 -24.43 -34.59 17.90
C ILE A 481 -24.54 -35.38 16.58
N ASP A 482 -25.31 -34.92 15.59
CA ASP A 482 -25.41 -35.59 14.27
C ASP A 482 -24.04 -35.64 13.53
N ASN A 483 -23.02 -34.87 13.95
CA ASN A 483 -21.64 -34.97 13.45
C ASN A 483 -21.02 -36.37 13.63
N ILE A 484 -21.35 -37.08 14.71
CA ILE A 484 -20.83 -38.43 14.98
C ILE A 484 -21.77 -39.54 14.51
N ARG A 485 -22.96 -39.23 13.98
CA ARG A 485 -23.99 -40.24 13.66
C ARG A 485 -23.46 -41.36 12.78
N ARG A 486 -22.74 -41.02 11.69
CA ARG A 486 -22.16 -42.02 10.79
C ARG A 486 -21.23 -43.00 11.52
N ASP A 487 -20.48 -42.51 12.51
CA ASP A 487 -19.50 -43.32 13.23
C ASP A 487 -20.17 -44.16 14.34
N ILE A 488 -21.29 -43.70 14.89
CA ILE A 488 -22.23 -44.50 15.72
C ILE A 488 -22.90 -45.60 14.89
N ASP A 489 -23.49 -45.26 13.75
CA ASP A 489 -24.16 -46.21 12.85
C ASP A 489 -23.15 -47.27 12.36
N ASN A 490 -21.90 -46.89 12.07
CA ASN A 490 -20.81 -47.82 11.77
C ASN A 490 -20.53 -48.80 12.93
N ILE A 491 -20.52 -48.34 14.20
CA ILE A 491 -20.36 -49.22 15.37
C ILE A 491 -21.53 -50.20 15.48
N ILE A 492 -22.76 -49.70 15.31
CA ILE A 492 -23.96 -50.53 15.32
C ILE A 492 -23.87 -51.63 14.24
N ASP A 493 -23.33 -51.27 13.07
CA ASP A 493 -23.12 -52.15 11.93
C ASP A 493 -22.02 -53.22 12.09
N GLU A 494 -21.15 -53.15 13.12
CA GLU A 494 -20.09 -54.14 13.39
C GLU A 494 -20.61 -55.50 13.90
N LYS A 495 -21.88 -55.56 14.36
CA LYS A 495 -22.47 -56.74 15.00
C LYS A 495 -23.79 -57.12 14.31
N GLN A 496 -23.88 -58.35 13.79
CA GLN A 496 -25.12 -58.88 13.20
C GLN A 496 -26.15 -59.35 14.25
N THR A 497 -25.68 -59.74 15.44
CA THR A 497 -26.54 -60.08 16.59
C THR A 497 -26.88 -58.83 17.41
N ALA A 498 -28.00 -58.86 18.13
CA ALA A 498 -28.53 -57.69 18.85
C ALA A 498 -27.49 -57.04 19.79
N TRP A 499 -27.37 -55.71 19.72
CA TRP A 499 -26.73 -54.92 20.77
C TRP A 499 -27.63 -54.83 22.02
N THR A 500 -26.99 -54.77 23.18
CA THR A 500 -27.57 -54.24 24.42
C THR A 500 -27.07 -52.82 24.66
N GLN A 501 -27.82 -52.03 25.45
CA GLN A 501 -27.41 -50.68 25.84
C GLN A 501 -25.98 -50.59 26.39
N SER A 502 -25.58 -51.55 27.25
CA SER A 502 -24.26 -51.55 27.89
C SER A 502 -23.12 -51.88 26.93
N GLU A 503 -23.31 -52.84 26.03
CA GLU A 503 -22.33 -53.14 24.98
C GLU A 503 -22.13 -51.94 24.04
N LEU A 504 -23.22 -51.28 23.63
CA LEU A 504 -23.15 -50.15 22.70
C LEU A 504 -22.50 -48.92 23.36
N GLN A 505 -22.82 -48.62 24.62
CA GLN A 505 -22.14 -47.59 25.41
C GLN A 505 -20.62 -47.83 25.46
N GLN A 506 -20.20 -49.04 25.84
CA GLN A 506 -18.77 -49.41 25.89
C GLN A 506 -18.09 -49.35 24.52
N ALA A 507 -18.80 -49.67 23.43
CA ALA A 507 -18.26 -49.60 22.08
C ALA A 507 -18.01 -48.14 21.63
N ILE A 508 -18.89 -47.21 21.99
CA ILE A 508 -18.75 -45.77 21.72
C ILE A 508 -17.59 -45.16 22.52
N GLU A 509 -17.51 -45.48 23.80
CA GLU A 509 -16.39 -45.09 24.69
C GLU A 509 -15.05 -45.60 24.15
N LYS A 510 -14.97 -46.89 23.80
CA LYS A 510 -13.76 -47.53 23.23
C LYS A 510 -13.29 -46.90 21.90
N LYS A 511 -14.17 -46.21 21.17
CA LYS A 511 -13.86 -45.50 19.92
C LYS A 511 -13.41 -44.05 20.15
N ASN A 512 -13.33 -43.60 21.41
CA ASN A 512 -13.03 -42.21 21.83
C ASN A 512 -14.01 -41.17 21.24
N LEU A 513 -15.25 -41.56 20.94
CA LEU A 513 -16.31 -40.64 20.55
C LEU A 513 -16.91 -39.92 21.77
N ASP A 514 -16.84 -40.55 22.95
CA ASP A 514 -17.18 -39.96 24.23
C ASP A 514 -15.92 -39.72 25.09
N VAL A 515 -15.98 -38.71 25.96
CA VAL A 515 -14.97 -38.39 26.96
C VAL A 515 -15.69 -38.06 28.27
N SER A 516 -15.40 -38.83 29.33
CA SER A 516 -15.99 -38.66 30.68
C SER A 516 -17.49 -38.99 30.81
N ASN A 517 -18.03 -39.91 30.00
CA ASN A 517 -19.45 -40.35 30.04
C ASN A 517 -20.42 -39.17 29.80
N ALA A 518 -20.14 -38.41 28.74
CA ALA A 518 -20.94 -37.27 28.30
C ALA A 518 -21.95 -37.66 27.21
N LEU A 519 -21.77 -38.81 26.54
CA LEU A 519 -22.73 -39.42 25.62
C LEU A 519 -23.42 -40.60 26.30
N LYS A 520 -24.75 -40.51 26.44
CA LYS A 520 -25.56 -41.51 27.17
C LYS A 520 -26.44 -42.29 26.21
N VAL A 521 -26.14 -43.57 26.02
CA VAL A 521 -26.99 -44.52 25.29
C VAL A 521 -28.16 -44.94 26.18
N ILE A 522 -29.37 -44.91 25.61
CA ILE A 522 -30.63 -45.37 26.21
C ILE A 522 -31.27 -46.33 25.21
N GLU A 523 -31.56 -47.57 25.61
CA GLU A 523 -32.41 -48.45 24.79
C GLU A 523 -33.86 -48.00 24.94
N VAL A 524 -34.55 -47.75 23.81
CA VAL A 524 -35.90 -47.17 23.82
C VAL A 524 -36.96 -48.28 23.83
N GLN A 525 -37.04 -49.04 22.73
CA GLN A 525 -37.88 -50.24 22.60
C GLN A 525 -37.20 -51.24 21.63
N TYR A 526 -37.60 -52.51 21.70
CA TYR A 526 -37.13 -53.58 20.82
C TYR A 526 -38.27 -54.20 20.03
N GLU A 527 -38.26 -53.99 18.71
CA GLU A 527 -39.29 -54.49 17.80
C GLU A 527 -38.92 -55.89 17.29
N ALA A 528 -39.15 -56.89 18.15
CA ALA A 528 -38.81 -58.29 17.88
C ALA A 528 -39.44 -58.86 16.59
N LYS A 529 -40.61 -58.36 16.17
CA LYS A 529 -41.28 -58.75 14.92
C LYS A 529 -40.60 -58.19 13.66
N LEU A 530 -39.93 -57.04 13.79
CA LEU A 530 -39.18 -56.38 12.72
C LEU A 530 -37.69 -56.76 12.75
N GLN A 531 -37.25 -57.37 13.86
CA GLN A 531 -35.86 -57.64 14.21
C GLN A 531 -35.01 -56.35 14.28
N VAL A 532 -35.58 -55.28 14.85
CA VAL A 532 -34.93 -53.96 14.98
C VAL A 532 -34.79 -53.54 16.44
N LYS A 533 -33.58 -53.14 16.84
CA LYS A 533 -33.30 -52.42 18.09
C LYS A 533 -33.29 -50.92 17.84
N HIS A 534 -33.88 -50.14 18.74
CA HIS A 534 -33.86 -48.68 18.73
C HIS A 534 -33.15 -48.14 19.97
N PHE A 535 -32.11 -47.35 19.75
CA PHE A 535 -31.40 -46.62 20.80
C PHE A 535 -31.51 -45.11 20.60
N LYS A 536 -31.54 -44.39 21.70
CA LYS A 536 -31.42 -42.93 21.75
C LYS A 536 -30.11 -42.57 22.45
N ILE A 537 -29.33 -41.68 21.84
CA ILE A 537 -28.08 -41.15 22.41
C ILE A 537 -28.28 -39.68 22.74
N ILE A 538 -27.89 -39.27 23.95
CA ILE A 538 -28.01 -37.87 24.42
C ILE A 538 -26.62 -37.35 24.80
N ALA A 539 -26.28 -36.16 24.31
CA ALA A 539 -25.07 -35.44 24.70
C ALA A 539 -25.37 -34.48 25.87
N ASP A 540 -24.87 -34.80 27.07
CA ASP A 540 -25.14 -34.05 28.30
C ASP A 540 -24.11 -32.93 28.52
N ASP A 541 -24.39 -31.75 27.97
CA ASP A 541 -23.52 -30.56 28.14
C ASP A 541 -23.79 -29.78 29.44
N LYS A 542 -24.69 -30.24 30.32
CA LYS A 542 -25.12 -29.53 31.54
C LYS A 542 -23.97 -29.19 32.50
N TYR A 543 -22.89 -29.97 32.45
CA TYR A 543 -21.70 -29.83 33.29
C TYR A 543 -20.42 -29.56 32.47
N ASP A 544 -20.56 -29.10 31.21
CA ASP A 544 -19.46 -28.71 30.31
C ASP A 544 -18.47 -29.82 29.90
N PHE A 545 -18.87 -31.10 30.05
CA PHE A 545 -18.04 -32.26 29.69
C PHE A 545 -18.13 -32.66 28.21
N SER A 546 -19.27 -32.39 27.55
CA SER A 546 -19.50 -32.81 26.16
C SER A 546 -18.92 -31.85 25.12
N LYS A 547 -18.30 -32.42 24.07
CA LYS A 547 -17.92 -31.72 22.83
C LYS A 547 -19.11 -31.54 21.86
N TYR A 548 -20.20 -32.26 22.13
CA TYR A 548 -21.41 -32.31 21.33
C TYR A 548 -22.63 -31.80 22.12
N LYS A 549 -23.68 -31.38 21.43
CA LYS A 549 -24.99 -31.07 22.03
C LYS A 549 -26.11 -31.61 21.14
N GLY A 550 -27.15 -32.13 21.77
CA GLY A 550 -28.34 -32.67 21.08
C GLY A 550 -28.68 -34.10 21.51
N GLU A 551 -29.61 -34.69 20.76
CA GLU A 551 -30.02 -36.08 20.90
C GLU A 551 -30.18 -36.74 19.53
N MET A 552 -29.97 -38.05 19.46
CA MET A 552 -29.92 -38.82 18.22
C MET A 552 -30.66 -40.15 18.40
N ASN A 553 -31.52 -40.51 17.43
CA ASN A 553 -32.08 -41.86 17.31
C ASN A 553 -31.25 -42.68 16.33
N VAL A 554 -30.92 -43.92 16.68
CA VAL A 554 -30.16 -44.88 15.86
C VAL A 554 -30.76 -46.28 15.97
N PHE A 555 -30.62 -47.06 14.89
CA PHE A 555 -31.35 -48.31 14.71
C PHE A 555 -30.41 -49.44 14.26
N GLN A 556 -30.48 -50.60 14.91
CA GLN A 556 -29.82 -51.83 14.42
C GLN A 556 -30.85 -52.71 13.73
N VAL A 557 -30.60 -53.06 12.47
CA VAL A 557 -31.31 -54.14 11.77
C VAL A 557 -30.54 -55.44 11.99
N ILE A 558 -31.15 -56.41 12.67
CA ILE A 558 -30.60 -57.76 12.88
C ILE A 558 -30.74 -58.54 11.57
N ASP A 559 -29.72 -59.31 11.20
CA ASP A 559 -29.64 -60.04 9.91
C ASP A 559 -29.91 -59.16 8.67
N LYS A 560 -29.38 -57.92 8.68
CA LYS A 560 -29.53 -56.91 7.62
C LYS A 560 -29.15 -57.40 6.21
N GLU A 561 -28.27 -58.40 6.11
CA GLU A 561 -27.86 -58.96 4.83
C GLU A 561 -28.99 -59.74 4.15
N ASN A 562 -29.87 -60.39 4.93
CA ASN A 562 -31.00 -61.16 4.43
C ASN A 562 -32.34 -60.43 4.55
N GLN A 563 -32.43 -59.38 5.37
CA GLN A 563 -33.64 -58.57 5.59
C GLN A 563 -34.10 -57.83 4.32
N ASN A 564 -34.92 -58.48 3.50
CA ASN A 564 -35.34 -57.95 2.20
C ASN A 564 -36.53 -56.98 2.25
N LYS A 565 -37.18 -56.79 3.41
CA LYS A 565 -38.30 -55.85 3.55
C LYS A 565 -37.79 -54.41 3.66
N THR A 566 -38.56 -53.46 3.15
CA THR A 566 -38.32 -52.05 3.47
C THR A 566 -38.74 -51.80 4.92
N ILE A 567 -37.87 -51.20 5.71
CA ILE A 567 -38.16 -50.80 7.10
C ILE A 567 -37.97 -49.29 7.20
N TYR A 568 -38.88 -48.59 7.87
CA TYR A 568 -38.92 -47.13 7.91
C TYR A 568 -39.51 -46.61 9.22
N LEU A 569 -39.24 -45.36 9.55
CA LEU A 569 -39.94 -44.63 10.61
C LEU A 569 -41.25 -44.06 10.04
N ASP A 570 -42.41 -44.43 10.61
CA ASP A 570 -43.69 -43.88 10.18
C ASP A 570 -43.84 -42.42 10.65
N PRO A 571 -44.12 -41.46 9.73
CA PRO A 571 -44.15 -40.05 10.06
C PRO A 571 -45.38 -39.62 10.89
N LYS A 572 -46.44 -40.43 10.95
CA LYS A 572 -47.66 -40.13 11.72
C LYS A 572 -47.58 -40.72 13.12
N GLU A 573 -47.33 -42.02 13.19
CA GLU A 573 -47.39 -42.79 14.44
C GLU A 573 -46.05 -42.75 15.21
N GLN A 574 -44.97 -42.30 14.56
CA GLN A 574 -43.60 -42.25 15.11
C GLN A 574 -43.05 -43.62 15.56
N ILE A 575 -43.60 -44.71 15.02
CA ILE A 575 -43.16 -46.10 15.25
C ILE A 575 -42.34 -46.62 14.07
N ILE A 576 -41.59 -47.69 14.31
CA ILE A 576 -40.91 -48.44 13.24
C ILE A 576 -41.95 -49.29 12.51
N ALA A 577 -41.98 -49.20 11.18
CA ALA A 577 -42.91 -49.93 10.32
C ALA A 577 -42.16 -50.66 9.18
N THR A 578 -42.82 -51.62 8.54
CA THR A 578 -42.24 -52.40 7.43
C THR A 578 -43.22 -52.65 6.29
N THR A 579 -42.70 -52.92 5.09
CA THR A 579 -43.48 -53.24 3.90
C THR A 579 -42.64 -54.06 2.90
N ASP A 580 -43.28 -54.96 2.16
CA ASP A 580 -42.71 -55.76 1.07
C ASP A 580 -42.65 -54.97 -0.26
N SER A 581 -42.48 -53.65 -0.18
CA SER A 581 -42.55 -52.73 -1.32
C SER A 581 -41.86 -51.38 -1.03
N SER A 582 -42.20 -50.34 -1.79
CA SER A 582 -41.84 -48.95 -1.48
C SER A 582 -42.44 -48.49 -0.14
N ALA A 583 -41.70 -47.69 0.62
CA ALA A 583 -42.26 -47.02 1.80
C ALA A 583 -43.33 -45.96 1.42
N PRO A 584 -44.34 -45.70 2.27
CA PRO A 584 -45.39 -44.70 2.00
C PRO A 584 -44.86 -43.28 1.72
N MET A 585 -45.61 -42.51 0.94
CA MET A 585 -45.31 -41.09 0.72
C MET A 585 -45.41 -40.30 2.05
N GLY A 586 -44.44 -39.41 2.30
CA GLY A 586 -44.32 -38.68 3.56
C GLY A 586 -43.27 -39.23 4.51
N VAL A 587 -42.82 -40.48 4.31
CA VAL A 587 -41.69 -41.07 5.05
C VAL A 587 -40.41 -40.28 4.76
N LYS A 588 -39.64 -40.00 5.83
CA LYS A 588 -38.38 -39.25 5.79
C LYS A 588 -37.14 -40.10 6.06
N GLU A 589 -37.25 -41.11 6.93
CA GLU A 589 -36.12 -41.96 7.37
C GLU A 589 -36.41 -43.43 7.04
N ILE A 590 -35.64 -43.98 6.10
CA ILE A 590 -35.57 -45.40 5.80
C ILE A 590 -34.52 -46.03 6.71
N ILE A 591 -34.88 -47.11 7.39
CA ILE A 591 -34.03 -47.88 8.31
C ILE A 591 -33.43 -49.09 7.59
N ASN A 592 -34.18 -49.72 6.67
CA ASN A 592 -33.68 -50.76 5.77
C ASN A 592 -34.24 -50.57 4.35
N ILE A 593 -33.38 -50.65 3.34
CA ILE A 593 -33.77 -50.56 1.93
C ILE A 593 -34.16 -51.96 1.46
N GLY A 594 -35.45 -52.20 1.24
CA GLY A 594 -35.94 -53.50 0.78
C GLY A 594 -35.69 -53.79 -0.69
N TRP A 595 -35.71 -55.07 -1.06
CA TRP A 595 -35.52 -55.54 -2.44
C TRP A 595 -36.44 -56.72 -2.79
N SER A 596 -36.83 -56.75 -4.06
CA SER A 596 -37.66 -57.81 -4.64
C SER A 596 -36.86 -59.10 -4.89
N SER A 597 -37.53 -60.21 -5.22
CA SER A 597 -36.92 -61.50 -5.55
C SER A 597 -35.88 -61.42 -6.69
N ASN A 598 -36.04 -60.49 -7.63
CA ASN A 598 -35.06 -60.18 -8.69
C ASN A 598 -33.82 -59.41 -8.21
N LYS A 599 -33.69 -59.15 -6.90
CA LYS A 599 -32.62 -58.36 -6.25
C LYS A 599 -32.56 -56.88 -6.66
N GLN A 600 -33.66 -56.31 -7.16
CA GLN A 600 -33.84 -54.88 -7.38
C GLN A 600 -34.41 -54.21 -6.13
N THR A 601 -33.86 -53.06 -5.74
CA THR A 601 -34.39 -52.24 -4.65
C THR A 601 -35.80 -51.73 -4.94
N HIS A 602 -36.65 -51.65 -3.93
CA HIS A 602 -37.88 -50.88 -4.04
C HIS A 602 -37.57 -49.37 -4.11
N ARG A 603 -38.30 -48.61 -4.94
CA ARG A 603 -38.15 -47.14 -5.01
C ARG A 603 -38.50 -46.52 -3.67
N ILE A 604 -37.68 -45.59 -3.20
CA ILE A 604 -37.91 -44.83 -1.97
C ILE A 604 -38.82 -43.62 -2.28
N PRO A 605 -39.73 -43.21 -1.36
CA PRO A 605 -40.59 -42.04 -1.55
C PRO A 605 -39.79 -40.74 -1.73
N SER A 606 -40.35 -39.80 -2.50
CA SER A 606 -39.71 -38.52 -2.85
C SER A 606 -39.46 -37.57 -1.67
N THR A 607 -40.03 -37.88 -0.51
CA THR A 607 -39.88 -37.15 0.76
C THR A 607 -38.69 -37.61 1.61
N VAL A 608 -37.91 -38.59 1.15
CA VAL A 608 -36.78 -39.13 1.92
C VAL A 608 -35.69 -38.08 2.16
N GLU A 609 -35.19 -38.08 3.39
CA GLU A 609 -34.07 -37.27 3.85
C GLU A 609 -32.95 -38.16 4.44
N LYS A 610 -33.31 -39.34 4.99
CA LYS A 610 -32.38 -40.30 5.63
C LYS A 610 -32.58 -41.75 5.13
N VAL A 611 -31.47 -42.49 5.01
CA VAL A 611 -31.33 -43.90 4.59
C VAL A 611 -30.24 -44.60 5.42
N PRO A 612 -30.15 -45.94 5.46
CA PRO A 612 -29.02 -46.63 6.11
C PRO A 612 -27.66 -46.29 5.45
N ASN A 613 -26.60 -46.29 6.25
CA ASN A 613 -25.22 -46.05 5.78
C ASN A 613 -24.59 -47.25 5.04
N ASN A 614 -25.35 -48.35 4.91
CA ASN A 614 -24.99 -49.54 4.13
C ASN A 614 -26.18 -49.98 3.25
N ILE A 615 -25.91 -50.91 2.33
CA ILE A 615 -26.92 -51.65 1.56
C ILE A 615 -26.59 -53.14 1.62
N SER A 616 -27.60 -54.00 1.51
CA SER A 616 -27.39 -55.44 1.57
C SER A 616 -26.56 -55.95 0.36
N PRO A 617 -25.58 -56.86 0.59
CA PRO A 617 -24.82 -57.51 -0.47
C PRO A 617 -25.67 -58.42 -1.37
N ASN A 618 -26.95 -58.65 -1.04
CA ASN A 618 -27.90 -59.34 -1.91
C ASN A 618 -28.38 -58.50 -3.10
N ILE A 619 -28.33 -57.17 -3.05
CA ILE A 619 -28.88 -56.27 -4.08
C ILE A 619 -28.06 -56.33 -5.38
N ARG A 620 -28.71 -56.19 -6.54
CA ARG A 620 -28.11 -56.19 -7.89
C ARG A 620 -28.52 -54.99 -8.76
N SER A 621 -29.66 -54.35 -8.49
CA SER A 621 -30.12 -53.16 -9.21
C SER A 621 -30.56 -52.06 -8.24
N LEU A 622 -30.07 -50.84 -8.48
CA LEU A 622 -30.49 -49.59 -7.81
C LEU A 622 -31.40 -48.75 -8.72
N GLU A 623 -31.98 -49.37 -9.74
CA GLU A 623 -32.86 -48.72 -10.72
C GLU A 623 -33.96 -47.89 -10.02
N ARG A 624 -34.01 -46.60 -10.37
CA ARG A 624 -35.03 -45.63 -9.90
C ARG A 624 -35.11 -45.45 -8.37
N LEU A 625 -34.09 -45.87 -7.61
CA LEU A 625 -34.10 -45.86 -6.14
C LEU A 625 -34.47 -44.50 -5.53
N PHE A 626 -33.79 -43.44 -5.95
CA PHE A 626 -34.02 -42.05 -5.52
C PHE A 626 -34.76 -41.22 -6.57
N GLN A 627 -35.53 -41.87 -7.47
CA GLN A 627 -36.25 -41.17 -8.53
C GLN A 627 -37.22 -40.13 -7.95
N GLY A 628 -37.00 -38.84 -8.25
CA GLY A 628 -37.79 -37.72 -7.75
C GLY A 628 -37.56 -37.38 -6.28
N ALA A 629 -36.48 -37.88 -5.65
CA ALA A 629 -36.15 -37.60 -4.25
C ALA A 629 -35.57 -36.19 -4.10
N ILE A 630 -36.41 -35.17 -4.29
CA ILE A 630 -36.02 -33.75 -4.41
C ILE A 630 -35.25 -33.21 -3.20
N ASN A 631 -35.49 -33.74 -1.99
CA ASN A 631 -34.82 -33.33 -0.75
C ASN A 631 -33.59 -34.18 -0.40
N PHE A 632 -33.35 -35.30 -1.09
CA PHE A 632 -32.37 -36.29 -0.65
C PHE A 632 -30.93 -35.84 -0.92
N ASN A 633 -30.11 -35.83 0.14
CA ASN A 633 -28.71 -35.42 0.05
C ASN A 633 -27.82 -36.00 1.18
N GLN A 634 -28.12 -37.20 1.69
CA GLN A 634 -27.26 -37.90 2.68
C GLN A 634 -26.04 -38.53 2.00
N ASP A 635 -24.87 -38.45 2.65
CA ASP A 635 -23.66 -39.20 2.29
C ASP A 635 -23.92 -40.72 2.28
N ILE A 636 -24.00 -41.29 1.08
CA ILE A 636 -24.14 -42.73 0.81
C ILE A 636 -22.84 -43.34 0.27
N SER A 637 -21.72 -42.62 0.32
CA SER A 637 -20.43 -43.10 -0.23
C SER A 637 -19.99 -44.43 0.39
N ASN A 638 -20.37 -44.72 1.64
CA ASN A 638 -20.02 -45.97 2.32
C ASN A 638 -20.77 -47.22 1.83
N TRP A 639 -21.71 -47.11 0.88
CA TRP A 639 -22.39 -48.26 0.29
C TRP A 639 -21.45 -49.13 -0.53
N ASP A 640 -21.48 -50.46 -0.31
CA ASP A 640 -20.81 -51.43 -1.19
C ASP A 640 -21.68 -51.67 -2.44
N THR A 641 -21.33 -50.98 -3.53
CA THR A 641 -22.01 -51.15 -4.82
C THR A 641 -21.35 -52.22 -5.70
N SER A 642 -20.38 -52.99 -5.20
CA SER A 642 -19.57 -53.93 -6.00
C SER A 642 -20.38 -55.07 -6.65
N ASN A 643 -21.64 -55.25 -6.28
CA ASN A 643 -22.57 -56.22 -6.88
C ASN A 643 -23.65 -55.61 -7.79
N ILE A 644 -23.67 -54.28 -7.96
CA ILE A 644 -24.68 -53.58 -8.76
C ILE A 644 -24.34 -53.66 -10.25
N THR A 645 -25.34 -54.01 -11.07
CA THR A 645 -25.23 -54.06 -12.54
C THR A 645 -26.06 -52.98 -13.24
N ASN A 646 -27.02 -52.38 -12.56
CA ASN A 646 -27.96 -51.42 -13.14
C ASN A 646 -28.16 -50.21 -12.20
N MET A 647 -27.97 -49.00 -12.74
CA MET A 647 -28.20 -47.70 -12.09
C MET A 647 -29.15 -46.77 -12.89
N HIS A 648 -29.93 -47.33 -13.83
CA HIS A 648 -30.95 -46.64 -14.63
C HIS A 648 -31.82 -45.71 -13.76
N LYS A 649 -31.85 -44.41 -14.08
CA LYS A 649 -32.63 -43.37 -13.39
C LYS A 649 -32.45 -43.32 -11.86
N MET A 650 -31.32 -43.80 -11.32
CA MET A 650 -31.11 -43.88 -9.86
C MET A 650 -31.36 -42.55 -9.14
N PHE A 651 -30.91 -41.42 -9.73
CA PHE A 651 -31.06 -40.05 -9.21
C PHE A 651 -31.85 -39.13 -10.17
N PHE A 652 -32.66 -39.70 -11.08
CA PHE A 652 -33.52 -38.92 -11.98
C PHE A 652 -34.42 -38.00 -11.15
N GLU A 653 -34.44 -36.69 -11.45
CA GLU A 653 -35.16 -35.65 -10.69
C GLU A 653 -34.79 -35.52 -9.19
N ALA A 654 -33.67 -36.09 -8.74
CA ALA A 654 -33.16 -35.87 -7.37
C ALA A 654 -32.47 -34.49 -7.27
N THR A 655 -33.26 -33.42 -7.34
CA THR A 655 -32.77 -32.06 -7.64
C THR A 655 -31.71 -31.51 -6.69
N SER A 656 -31.73 -31.88 -5.41
CA SER A 656 -30.78 -31.42 -4.39
C SER A 656 -29.61 -32.38 -4.11
N PHE A 657 -29.57 -33.54 -4.77
CA PHE A 657 -28.50 -34.52 -4.54
C PHE A 657 -27.15 -34.00 -5.07
N ASN A 658 -26.16 -33.91 -4.19
CA ASN A 658 -24.83 -33.39 -4.51
C ASN A 658 -23.73 -34.03 -3.64
N GLN A 659 -23.82 -35.35 -3.41
CA GLN A 659 -22.85 -36.07 -2.59
C GLN A 659 -21.66 -36.56 -3.39
N ASN A 660 -20.49 -36.57 -2.74
CA ASN A 660 -19.28 -37.16 -3.27
C ASN A 660 -19.39 -38.69 -3.23
N LEU A 661 -19.21 -39.36 -4.38
CA LEU A 661 -19.33 -40.82 -4.51
C LEU A 661 -17.98 -41.50 -4.78
N LYS A 662 -16.87 -40.78 -4.56
CA LYS A 662 -15.50 -41.27 -4.67
C LYS A 662 -14.98 -41.75 -3.33
N THR A 663 -15.02 -43.07 -3.15
CA THR A 663 -14.52 -43.73 -1.93
C THR A 663 -13.04 -44.06 -2.02
N ASN A 664 -12.30 -43.79 -0.95
CA ASN A 664 -11.08 -44.56 -0.65
C ASN A 664 -11.50 -45.99 -0.24
N GLY A 665 -10.88 -47.02 -0.81
CA GLY A 665 -11.18 -48.42 -0.46
C GLY A 665 -12.30 -49.10 -1.26
N ASN A 666 -12.67 -48.56 -2.43
CA ASN A 666 -13.49 -49.23 -3.45
C ASN A 666 -14.89 -49.76 -3.02
N LYS A 667 -15.54 -49.16 -2.02
CA LYS A 667 -16.94 -49.51 -1.68
C LYS A 667 -17.89 -49.08 -2.80
N TRP A 668 -17.81 -47.81 -3.24
CA TRP A 668 -18.56 -47.33 -4.39
C TRP A 668 -17.86 -47.75 -5.70
N ASN A 669 -18.14 -48.97 -6.12
CA ASN A 669 -17.55 -49.67 -7.26
C ASN A 669 -18.59 -49.84 -8.39
N THR A 670 -18.29 -49.31 -9.58
CA THR A 670 -19.19 -49.33 -10.75
C THR A 670 -18.78 -50.35 -11.83
N SER A 671 -17.71 -51.14 -11.63
CA SER A 671 -17.13 -52.01 -12.68
C SER A 671 -18.08 -53.03 -13.30
N LYS A 672 -19.11 -53.47 -12.57
CA LYS A 672 -20.17 -54.38 -13.05
C LYS A 672 -21.37 -53.67 -13.69
N VAL A 673 -21.45 -52.33 -13.61
CA VAL A 673 -22.59 -51.55 -14.11
C VAL A 673 -22.56 -51.48 -15.64
N THR A 674 -23.63 -51.91 -16.28
CA THR A 674 -23.79 -51.88 -17.74
C THR A 674 -24.73 -50.78 -18.23
N ASP A 675 -25.62 -50.30 -17.35
CA ASP A 675 -26.63 -49.28 -17.64
C ASP A 675 -26.59 -48.12 -16.62
N MET A 676 -26.43 -46.90 -17.16
CA MET A 676 -26.46 -45.61 -16.47
C MET A 676 -27.42 -44.62 -17.17
N PHE A 677 -28.38 -45.13 -17.96
CA PHE A 677 -29.35 -44.33 -18.70
C PHE A 677 -30.15 -43.39 -17.78
N ASP A 678 -30.26 -42.12 -18.18
CA ASP A 678 -30.97 -41.04 -17.46
C ASP A 678 -30.57 -40.89 -15.96
N MET A 679 -29.40 -41.40 -15.54
CA MET A 679 -29.06 -41.59 -14.11
C MET A 679 -29.12 -40.30 -13.27
N PHE A 680 -28.68 -39.16 -13.83
CA PHE A 680 -28.68 -37.84 -13.20
C PHE A 680 -29.51 -36.80 -14.00
N TRP A 681 -30.42 -37.24 -14.89
CA TRP A 681 -31.27 -36.29 -15.63
C TRP A 681 -32.13 -35.48 -14.65
N VAL A 682 -32.07 -34.15 -14.76
CA VAL A 682 -32.68 -33.15 -13.87
C VAL A 682 -32.12 -33.15 -12.43
N ALA A 683 -30.97 -33.78 -12.16
CA ALA A 683 -30.24 -33.64 -10.89
C ALA A 683 -29.50 -32.28 -10.84
N LYS A 684 -30.27 -31.18 -10.81
CA LYS A 684 -29.80 -29.80 -11.09
C LYS A 684 -28.60 -29.34 -10.24
N SER A 685 -28.54 -29.75 -8.97
CA SER A 685 -27.45 -29.43 -8.04
C SER A 685 -26.27 -30.41 -8.09
N PHE A 686 -26.33 -31.50 -8.85
CA PHE A 686 -25.34 -32.56 -8.79
C PHE A 686 -24.00 -32.14 -9.41
N ASN A 687 -22.97 -32.09 -8.57
CA ASN A 687 -21.58 -31.87 -8.92
C ASN A 687 -20.65 -32.63 -7.94
N GLY A 688 -21.06 -33.82 -7.50
CA GLY A 688 -20.28 -34.69 -6.61
C GLY A 688 -19.21 -35.48 -7.36
N ASP A 689 -18.02 -35.63 -6.78
CA ASP A 689 -16.88 -36.28 -7.45
C ASP A 689 -17.17 -37.77 -7.75
N ILE A 690 -17.02 -38.13 -9.04
CA ILE A 690 -17.21 -39.45 -9.64
C ILE A 690 -16.01 -39.86 -10.54
N SER A 691 -14.86 -39.19 -10.35
CA SER A 691 -13.65 -39.35 -11.17
C SER A 691 -12.93 -40.70 -11.02
N ASN A 692 -13.39 -41.55 -10.11
CA ASN A 692 -12.90 -42.91 -9.87
C ASN A 692 -13.80 -44.02 -10.45
N TRP A 693 -14.93 -43.67 -11.08
CA TRP A 693 -15.86 -44.67 -11.61
C TRP A 693 -15.26 -45.44 -12.78
N ASP A 694 -15.29 -46.77 -12.69
CA ASP A 694 -15.04 -47.65 -13.83
C ASP A 694 -16.31 -47.74 -14.67
N THR A 695 -16.26 -47.19 -15.88
CA THR A 695 -17.35 -47.23 -16.87
C THR A 695 -17.10 -48.27 -17.96
N SER A 696 -16.05 -49.10 -17.85
CA SER A 696 -15.63 -50.02 -18.92
C SER A 696 -16.64 -51.11 -19.28
N SER A 697 -17.70 -51.28 -18.48
CA SER A 697 -18.85 -52.17 -18.73
C SER A 697 -20.08 -51.46 -19.31
N VAL A 698 -20.12 -50.12 -19.32
CA VAL A 698 -21.29 -49.33 -19.72
C VAL A 698 -21.48 -49.32 -21.24
N VAL A 699 -22.71 -49.58 -21.69
CA VAL A 699 -23.07 -49.67 -23.12
C VAL A 699 -23.80 -48.42 -23.64
N THR A 700 -24.48 -47.68 -22.76
CA THR A 700 -25.20 -46.44 -23.08
C THR A 700 -24.98 -45.38 -22.02
N MET A 701 -24.78 -44.13 -22.46
CA MET A 701 -24.69 -42.94 -21.59
C MET A 701 -25.70 -41.85 -22.02
N ARG A 702 -26.72 -42.23 -22.80
CA ARG A 702 -27.77 -41.34 -23.29
C ARG A 702 -28.38 -40.53 -22.14
N ALA A 703 -28.47 -39.21 -22.35
CA ALA A 703 -29.07 -38.23 -21.43
C ALA A 703 -28.62 -38.31 -19.94
N MET A 704 -27.49 -38.96 -19.64
CA MET A 704 -27.04 -39.23 -18.27
C MET A 704 -26.95 -37.98 -17.39
N PHE A 705 -26.55 -36.83 -17.95
CA PHE A 705 -26.45 -35.53 -17.28
C PHE A 705 -27.33 -34.44 -17.94
N GLN A 706 -28.41 -34.84 -18.63
CA GLN A 706 -29.36 -33.88 -19.20
C GLN A 706 -29.94 -32.98 -18.08
N ASP A 707 -30.03 -31.67 -18.31
CA ASP A 707 -30.51 -30.67 -17.35
C ASP A 707 -29.78 -30.67 -15.97
N ALA A 708 -28.64 -31.36 -15.83
CA ALA A 708 -27.79 -31.37 -14.64
C ALA A 708 -26.95 -30.07 -14.59
N SER A 709 -27.65 -28.94 -14.40
CA SER A 709 -27.14 -27.59 -14.69
C SER A 709 -25.80 -27.22 -14.05
N ALA A 710 -25.51 -27.76 -12.85
CA ALA A 710 -24.29 -27.51 -12.09
C ALA A 710 -23.15 -28.50 -12.37
N PHE A 711 -23.38 -29.57 -13.14
CA PHE A 711 -22.42 -30.66 -13.31
C PHE A 711 -21.18 -30.23 -14.11
N ASN A 712 -20.01 -30.38 -13.50
CA ASN A 712 -18.71 -30.07 -14.09
C ASN A 712 -17.57 -30.87 -13.42
N GLN A 713 -17.78 -32.16 -13.11
CA GLN A 713 -16.75 -33.01 -12.48
C GLN A 713 -15.82 -33.71 -13.49
N ASP A 714 -14.57 -33.95 -13.09
CA ASP A 714 -13.57 -34.62 -13.93
C ASP A 714 -13.98 -36.07 -14.25
N ILE A 715 -14.42 -36.28 -15.48
CA ILE A 715 -14.74 -37.60 -16.06
C ILE A 715 -13.72 -38.03 -17.12
N SER A 716 -12.57 -37.34 -17.24
CA SER A 716 -11.57 -37.57 -18.30
C SER A 716 -10.98 -38.99 -18.33
N LYS A 717 -11.08 -39.71 -17.20
CA LYS A 717 -10.59 -41.09 -17.02
C LYS A 717 -11.61 -42.17 -17.36
N TRP A 718 -12.83 -41.80 -17.72
CA TRP A 718 -13.89 -42.76 -18.04
C TRP A 718 -13.54 -43.56 -19.32
N ASN A 719 -13.71 -44.87 -19.24
CA ASN A 719 -13.55 -45.76 -20.38
C ASN A 719 -14.90 -45.90 -21.10
N THR A 720 -15.04 -45.18 -22.23
CA THR A 720 -16.26 -45.19 -23.04
C THR A 720 -16.22 -46.20 -24.19
N ALA A 721 -15.22 -47.09 -24.26
CA ALA A 721 -14.96 -47.89 -25.46
C ALA A 721 -16.08 -48.87 -25.87
N LYS A 722 -17.01 -49.22 -24.95
CA LYS A 722 -18.21 -50.02 -25.25
C LYS A 722 -19.46 -49.18 -25.56
N VAL A 723 -19.42 -47.86 -25.36
CA VAL A 723 -20.58 -46.98 -25.49
C VAL A 723 -20.92 -46.77 -26.96
N THR A 724 -22.18 -47.00 -27.34
CA THR A 724 -22.68 -46.83 -28.71
C THR A 724 -23.56 -45.59 -28.87
N ASN A 725 -24.20 -45.13 -27.79
CA ASN A 725 -25.09 -43.97 -27.76
C ASN A 725 -24.69 -42.97 -26.66
N MET A 726 -24.41 -41.74 -27.08
CA MET A 726 -24.13 -40.57 -26.23
C MET A 726 -25.11 -39.40 -26.53
N SER A 727 -26.22 -39.67 -27.22
CA SER A 727 -27.22 -38.65 -27.55
C SER A 727 -27.71 -37.94 -26.29
N ILE A 728 -27.85 -36.61 -26.37
CA ILE A 728 -28.41 -35.75 -25.32
C ILE A 728 -27.59 -35.75 -23.99
N MET A 729 -26.45 -36.46 -23.90
CA MET A 729 -25.73 -36.76 -22.64
C MET A 729 -25.45 -35.54 -21.73
N PHE A 730 -25.05 -34.40 -22.31
CA PHE A 730 -24.78 -33.15 -21.58
C PHE A 730 -25.72 -32.00 -22.03
N GLU A 731 -26.91 -32.32 -22.54
CA GLU A 731 -27.86 -31.29 -22.95
C GLU A 731 -28.27 -30.42 -21.75
N ASN A 732 -28.17 -29.10 -21.89
CA ASN A 732 -28.38 -28.10 -20.84
C ASN A 732 -27.49 -28.25 -19.58
N ALA A 733 -26.41 -29.05 -19.62
CA ALA A 733 -25.40 -29.11 -18.56
C ALA A 733 -24.54 -27.82 -18.57
N SER A 734 -25.14 -26.70 -18.17
CA SER A 734 -24.68 -25.34 -18.48
C SER A 734 -23.29 -24.99 -17.95
N ALA A 735 -22.86 -25.64 -16.86
CA ALA A 735 -21.55 -25.49 -16.24
C ALA A 735 -20.46 -26.41 -16.83
N PHE A 736 -20.82 -27.43 -17.58
CA PHE A 736 -19.90 -28.49 -18.02
C PHE A 736 -18.82 -27.96 -18.96
N ASN A 737 -17.55 -28.17 -18.61
CA ASN A 737 -16.39 -27.70 -19.37
C ASN A 737 -15.15 -28.59 -19.12
N GLN A 738 -15.31 -29.91 -19.25
CA GLN A 738 -14.24 -30.87 -18.98
C GLN A 738 -13.50 -31.32 -20.24
N ASN A 739 -12.21 -31.63 -20.10
CA ASN A 739 -11.36 -32.13 -21.17
C ASN A 739 -11.62 -33.64 -21.38
N LEU A 740 -12.02 -34.03 -22.60
CA LEU A 740 -12.39 -35.41 -22.95
C LEU A 740 -11.45 -35.98 -24.04
N LYS A 741 -10.19 -35.51 -24.06
CA LYS A 741 -9.19 -35.86 -25.07
C LYS A 741 -8.61 -37.25 -24.85
N THR A 742 -8.70 -38.08 -25.88
CA THR A 742 -8.13 -39.43 -25.91
C THR A 742 -6.60 -39.41 -26.07
N ASN A 743 -5.88 -39.44 -24.94
CA ASN A 743 -4.42 -39.64 -24.89
C ASN A 743 -3.99 -40.99 -24.27
N GLY A 744 -4.94 -41.84 -23.86
CA GLY A 744 -4.64 -43.14 -23.24
C GLY A 744 -5.90 -43.95 -22.91
N ASN A 745 -6.56 -44.49 -23.96
CA ASN A 745 -7.78 -45.33 -23.94
C ASN A 745 -9.06 -44.77 -23.28
N SER A 746 -8.96 -43.80 -22.37
CA SER A 746 -10.09 -43.05 -21.82
C SER A 746 -10.75 -42.19 -22.89
N TRP A 747 -12.08 -42.01 -22.83
CA TRP A 747 -12.93 -41.31 -23.81
C TRP A 747 -12.88 -41.81 -25.27
N ASN A 748 -12.56 -43.09 -25.49
CA ASN A 748 -12.66 -43.68 -26.83
C ASN A 748 -14.11 -43.72 -27.35
N VAL A 749 -14.42 -42.86 -28.33
CA VAL A 749 -15.74 -42.78 -29.00
C VAL A 749 -15.84 -43.60 -30.31
N SER A 750 -14.85 -44.44 -30.66
CA SER A 750 -14.81 -45.14 -31.96
C SER A 750 -15.92 -46.17 -32.20
N ASN A 751 -16.77 -46.43 -31.20
CA ASN A 751 -17.97 -47.26 -31.28
C ASN A 751 -19.29 -46.48 -31.22
N VAL A 752 -19.24 -45.15 -31.03
CA VAL A 752 -20.42 -44.29 -30.97
C VAL A 752 -20.99 -44.08 -32.38
N THR A 753 -22.29 -44.32 -32.53
CA THR A 753 -23.05 -44.03 -33.77
C THR A 753 -23.95 -42.80 -33.63
N THR A 754 -24.36 -42.49 -32.40
CA THR A 754 -25.36 -41.46 -32.05
C THR A 754 -24.83 -40.52 -30.97
N MET A 755 -24.78 -39.23 -31.30
CA MET A 755 -24.32 -38.11 -30.45
C MET A 755 -25.09 -36.81 -30.72
N GLU A 756 -26.25 -36.91 -31.38
CA GLU A 756 -27.15 -35.80 -31.62
C GLU A 756 -27.51 -35.08 -30.31
N ARG A 757 -27.54 -33.74 -30.36
CA ARG A 757 -27.76 -32.84 -29.22
C ARG A 757 -26.81 -33.01 -28.02
N MET A 758 -25.71 -33.78 -28.11
CA MET A 758 -24.87 -34.15 -26.97
C MET A 758 -24.37 -32.95 -26.14
N PHE A 759 -24.05 -31.81 -26.77
CA PHE A 759 -23.68 -30.55 -26.10
C PHE A 759 -24.66 -29.40 -26.38
N THR A 760 -25.92 -29.69 -26.76
CA THR A 760 -26.96 -28.66 -26.90
C THR A 760 -27.12 -27.90 -25.59
N GLY A 761 -27.06 -26.57 -25.61
CA GLY A 761 -27.23 -25.73 -24.41
C GLY A 761 -26.11 -25.86 -23.36
N ALA A 762 -25.04 -26.59 -23.62
CA ALA A 762 -23.86 -26.67 -22.74
C ALA A 762 -23.03 -25.37 -22.86
N THR A 763 -23.58 -24.26 -22.37
CA THR A 763 -23.10 -22.89 -22.66
C THR A 763 -21.66 -22.62 -22.24
N SER A 764 -21.13 -23.34 -21.26
CA SER A 764 -19.75 -23.21 -20.80
C SER A 764 -18.75 -24.12 -21.53
N PHE A 765 -19.23 -25.07 -22.33
CA PHE A 765 -18.39 -26.13 -22.87
C PHE A 765 -17.40 -25.63 -23.91
N ASN A 766 -16.12 -25.81 -23.61
CA ASN A 766 -14.98 -25.62 -24.51
C ASN A 766 -13.90 -26.68 -24.20
N GLY A 767 -14.34 -27.91 -23.88
CA GLY A 767 -13.46 -29.04 -23.53
C GLY A 767 -12.83 -29.68 -24.75
N ASP A 768 -11.53 -29.99 -24.68
CA ASP A 768 -10.76 -30.59 -25.77
C ASP A 768 -11.31 -31.98 -26.15
N ILE A 769 -11.64 -32.12 -27.44
CA ILE A 769 -12.21 -33.32 -28.09
C ILE A 769 -11.49 -33.60 -29.42
N SER A 770 -10.25 -33.10 -29.61
CA SER A 770 -9.59 -33.09 -30.93
C SER A 770 -9.22 -34.47 -31.49
N ASN A 771 -9.16 -35.48 -30.62
CA ASN A 771 -8.70 -36.83 -30.93
C ASN A 771 -9.88 -37.83 -31.09
N TRP A 772 -11.12 -37.35 -31.10
CA TRP A 772 -12.32 -38.19 -31.22
C TRP A 772 -12.43 -38.83 -32.61
N ASN A 773 -12.54 -40.17 -32.65
CA ASN A 773 -12.74 -40.93 -33.89
C ASN A 773 -14.24 -41.03 -34.23
N THR A 774 -14.76 -40.04 -34.93
CA THR A 774 -16.18 -39.94 -35.34
C THR A 774 -16.57 -40.81 -36.55
N SER A 775 -15.71 -41.73 -37.02
CA SER A 775 -15.90 -42.46 -38.29
C SER A 775 -17.12 -43.39 -38.39
N LYS A 776 -17.83 -43.62 -37.27
CA LYS A 776 -19.11 -44.36 -37.22
C LYS A 776 -20.35 -43.48 -37.05
N VAL A 777 -20.19 -42.16 -36.88
CA VAL A 777 -21.30 -41.24 -36.62
C VAL A 777 -22.00 -40.85 -37.92
N GLU A 778 -23.34 -40.91 -37.92
CA GLU A 778 -24.16 -40.71 -39.13
C GLU A 778 -24.89 -39.35 -39.15
N THR A 779 -25.01 -38.71 -37.99
CA THR A 779 -25.63 -37.38 -37.79
C THR A 779 -24.87 -36.55 -36.76
N PHE A 780 -24.75 -35.24 -37.01
CA PHE A 780 -24.29 -34.24 -36.02
C PHE A 780 -25.39 -33.25 -35.63
N GLU A 781 -26.68 -33.59 -35.83
CA GLU A 781 -27.78 -32.64 -35.59
C GLU A 781 -27.69 -31.98 -34.20
N LYS A 782 -27.65 -30.64 -34.21
CA LYS A 782 -27.60 -29.77 -33.01
C LYS A 782 -26.44 -30.08 -32.05
N LEU A 783 -25.37 -30.75 -32.50
CA LEU A 783 -24.28 -31.24 -31.64
C LEU A 783 -23.73 -30.16 -30.69
N PHE A 784 -23.46 -28.95 -31.19
CA PHE A 784 -23.01 -27.78 -30.42
C PHE A 784 -24.03 -26.63 -30.41
N TRP A 785 -25.33 -26.93 -30.60
CA TRP A 785 -26.38 -25.91 -30.63
C TRP A 785 -26.40 -25.10 -29.33
N LYS A 786 -26.18 -23.79 -29.40
CA LYS A 786 -26.05 -22.87 -28.24
C LYS A 786 -24.90 -23.22 -27.27
N ALA A 787 -23.92 -24.03 -27.67
CA ALA A 787 -22.67 -24.21 -26.93
C ALA A 787 -21.76 -22.97 -27.12
N ARG A 788 -22.19 -21.81 -26.58
CA ARG A 788 -21.69 -20.48 -26.97
C ARG A 788 -20.18 -20.30 -26.88
N LYS A 789 -19.50 -20.95 -25.92
CA LYS A 789 -18.05 -20.89 -25.73
C LYS A 789 -17.25 -21.91 -26.55
N PHE A 790 -17.89 -22.83 -27.26
CA PHE A 790 -17.20 -23.93 -27.93
C PHE A 790 -16.34 -23.43 -29.10
N ASN A 791 -15.03 -23.69 -29.03
CA ASN A 791 -14.05 -23.28 -30.03
C ASN A 791 -12.83 -24.24 -30.04
N GLN A 792 -13.05 -25.54 -29.87
CA GLN A 792 -11.96 -26.54 -29.85
C GLN A 792 -11.66 -27.14 -31.23
N ASP A 793 -10.39 -27.49 -31.45
CA ASP A 793 -9.92 -28.06 -32.73
C ASP A 793 -10.59 -29.41 -33.02
N ILE A 794 -11.51 -29.40 -33.98
CA ILE A 794 -12.20 -30.59 -34.52
C ILE A 794 -11.82 -30.84 -35.99
N SER A 795 -10.70 -30.27 -36.45
CA SER A 795 -10.22 -30.42 -37.84
C SER A 795 -9.99 -31.88 -38.23
N LYS A 796 -9.56 -32.73 -37.28
CA LYS A 796 -9.21 -34.15 -37.46
C LYS A 796 -10.40 -35.11 -37.48
N TRP A 797 -11.62 -34.61 -37.26
CA TRP A 797 -12.81 -35.46 -37.18
C TRP A 797 -13.15 -36.07 -38.55
N ASN A 798 -13.40 -37.38 -38.56
CA ASN A 798 -13.85 -38.09 -39.75
C ASN A 798 -15.36 -37.94 -39.92
N THR A 799 -15.77 -37.09 -40.85
CA THR A 799 -17.18 -36.79 -41.14
C THR A 799 -17.72 -37.54 -42.36
N ALA A 800 -16.97 -38.47 -42.96
CA ALA A 800 -17.32 -39.07 -44.25
C ALA A 800 -18.63 -39.89 -44.26
N LYS A 801 -19.13 -40.31 -43.09
CA LYS A 801 -20.45 -40.94 -42.92
C LYS A 801 -21.60 -39.97 -42.58
N VAL A 802 -21.30 -38.74 -42.21
CA VAL A 802 -22.30 -37.79 -41.71
C VAL A 802 -23.20 -37.34 -42.87
N THR A 803 -24.50 -37.57 -42.72
CA THR A 803 -25.52 -37.19 -43.72
C THR A 803 -26.28 -35.92 -43.33
N ASN A 804 -26.35 -35.61 -42.03
CA ASN A 804 -27.07 -34.48 -41.47
C ASN A 804 -26.12 -33.60 -40.62
N MET A 805 -25.98 -32.33 -41.02
CA MET A 805 -25.23 -31.28 -40.32
C MET A 805 -26.11 -30.05 -39.98
N ARG A 806 -27.39 -30.30 -39.73
CA ARG A 806 -28.36 -29.27 -39.33
C ARG A 806 -28.06 -28.70 -37.94
N ASN A 807 -28.12 -27.36 -37.82
CA ASN A 807 -27.91 -26.60 -36.57
C ASN A 807 -26.60 -26.94 -35.80
N VAL A 808 -25.56 -27.51 -36.43
CA VAL A 808 -24.36 -28.02 -35.72
C VAL A 808 -23.67 -26.95 -34.87
N PHE A 809 -23.45 -25.75 -35.44
CA PHE A 809 -22.80 -24.60 -34.81
C PHE A 809 -23.76 -23.40 -34.66
N ASP A 810 -25.08 -23.64 -34.72
CA ASP A 810 -26.08 -22.60 -34.46
C ASP A 810 -25.89 -22.06 -33.03
N GLN A 811 -25.66 -20.75 -32.90
CA GLN A 811 -25.32 -20.07 -31.65
C GLN A 811 -24.07 -20.64 -30.91
N ALA A 812 -23.17 -21.33 -31.62
CA ALA A 812 -21.80 -21.57 -31.16
C ALA A 812 -20.97 -20.30 -31.38
N GLU A 813 -21.30 -19.23 -30.64
CA GLU A 813 -20.88 -17.85 -30.92
C GLU A 813 -19.35 -17.68 -31.04
N ALA A 814 -18.57 -18.43 -30.24
CA ALA A 814 -17.11 -18.40 -30.22
C ALA A 814 -16.43 -19.29 -31.28
N PHE A 815 -17.16 -20.14 -32.01
CA PHE A 815 -16.56 -21.15 -32.88
C PHE A 815 -15.91 -20.52 -34.13
N ASN A 816 -14.60 -20.75 -34.30
CA ASN A 816 -13.81 -20.26 -35.43
C ASN A 816 -12.64 -21.21 -35.78
N GLN A 817 -12.82 -22.53 -35.64
CA GLN A 817 -11.76 -23.49 -35.92
C GLN A 817 -11.73 -23.93 -37.38
N ASN A 818 -10.51 -24.12 -37.90
CA ASN A 818 -10.27 -24.48 -39.30
C ASN A 818 -10.76 -25.89 -39.63
N ILE A 819 -11.81 -25.97 -40.45
CA ILE A 819 -12.46 -27.20 -40.92
C ILE A 819 -12.42 -27.34 -42.46
N LYS A 820 -11.40 -26.75 -43.10
CA LYS A 820 -11.17 -26.83 -44.56
C LYS A 820 -10.77 -28.24 -45.01
N THR A 821 -11.00 -28.59 -46.27
CA THR A 821 -10.84 -29.95 -46.83
C THR A 821 -9.39 -30.39 -47.12
N ASN A 822 -8.42 -29.47 -47.18
CA ASN A 822 -7.08 -29.77 -47.73
C ASN A 822 -6.10 -30.28 -46.67
N GLY A 823 -6.06 -31.61 -46.46
CA GLY A 823 -4.91 -32.30 -45.86
C GLY A 823 -5.24 -33.47 -44.93
N ASN A 824 -6.20 -33.29 -44.00
CA ASN A 824 -6.66 -34.37 -43.09
C ASN A 824 -7.97 -33.95 -42.37
N SER A 825 -8.94 -33.43 -43.10
CA SER A 825 -10.07 -32.69 -42.53
C SER A 825 -11.39 -32.81 -43.31
N TRP A 826 -12.48 -32.39 -42.65
CA TRP A 826 -13.90 -32.69 -42.90
C TRP A 826 -14.29 -33.02 -44.36
N ASN A 827 -14.69 -34.28 -44.59
CA ASN A 827 -15.32 -34.72 -45.83
C ASN A 827 -16.84 -34.59 -45.75
N VAL A 828 -17.39 -33.52 -46.34
CA VAL A 828 -18.84 -33.23 -46.36
C VAL A 828 -19.60 -33.81 -47.59
N SER A 829 -18.96 -34.62 -48.44
CA SER A 829 -19.53 -35.08 -49.72
C SER A 829 -20.74 -36.02 -49.63
N ASN A 830 -21.12 -36.44 -48.43
CA ASN A 830 -22.33 -37.24 -48.15
C ASN A 830 -23.43 -36.46 -47.42
N VAL A 831 -23.20 -35.19 -47.07
CA VAL A 831 -24.16 -34.36 -46.33
C VAL A 831 -25.30 -33.92 -47.27
N THR A 832 -26.54 -33.99 -46.77
CA THR A 832 -27.75 -33.60 -47.50
C THR A 832 -28.47 -32.40 -46.86
N ASP A 833 -28.32 -32.17 -45.55
CA ASP A 833 -28.85 -31.01 -44.82
C ASP A 833 -27.73 -30.28 -44.05
N MET A 834 -27.59 -28.97 -44.31
CA MET A 834 -26.74 -27.99 -43.61
C MET A 834 -27.56 -26.77 -43.15
N SER A 835 -28.88 -26.88 -43.06
CA SER A 835 -29.76 -25.75 -42.71
C SER A 835 -29.36 -25.16 -41.36
N THR A 836 -29.28 -23.83 -41.29
CA THR A 836 -28.86 -23.06 -40.11
C THR A 836 -27.51 -23.48 -39.48
N MET A 837 -26.63 -24.20 -40.21
CA MET A 837 -25.43 -24.83 -39.64
C MET A 837 -24.49 -23.85 -38.90
N PHE A 838 -24.35 -22.61 -39.38
CA PHE A 838 -23.57 -21.52 -38.77
C PHE A 838 -24.45 -20.32 -38.37
N TRP A 839 -25.75 -20.52 -38.14
CA TRP A 839 -26.66 -19.43 -37.77
C TRP A 839 -26.20 -18.79 -36.46
N GLY A 840 -25.95 -17.48 -36.44
CA GLY A 840 -25.43 -16.80 -35.25
C GLY A 840 -24.01 -17.22 -34.83
N ALA A 841 -23.23 -17.90 -35.68
CA ALA A 841 -21.82 -18.25 -35.42
C ALA A 841 -20.92 -17.00 -35.59
N LYS A 842 -20.97 -16.10 -34.61
CA LYS A 842 -20.42 -14.74 -34.64
C LYS A 842 -18.91 -14.67 -34.88
N ALA A 843 -18.13 -15.66 -34.43
CA ALA A 843 -16.69 -15.68 -34.62
C ALA A 843 -16.25 -16.30 -35.98
N PHE A 844 -17.04 -17.18 -36.59
CA PHE A 844 -16.59 -18.05 -37.69
C PHE A 844 -16.19 -17.28 -38.95
N ASN A 845 -14.91 -17.38 -39.36
CA ASN A 845 -14.37 -16.70 -40.54
C ASN A 845 -13.32 -17.57 -41.28
N GLN A 846 -13.58 -18.88 -41.37
CA GLN A 846 -12.67 -19.82 -42.04
C GLN A 846 -12.97 -19.95 -43.54
N ASP A 847 -11.96 -20.32 -44.32
CA ASP A 847 -12.15 -20.69 -45.72
C ASP A 847 -12.59 -22.15 -45.83
N ILE A 848 -13.85 -22.33 -46.24
CA ILE A 848 -14.46 -23.63 -46.55
C ILE A 848 -15.03 -23.64 -47.99
N SER A 849 -14.52 -22.78 -48.87
CA SER A 849 -14.91 -22.69 -50.29
C SER A 849 -14.72 -24.00 -51.05
N ASN A 850 -13.74 -24.81 -50.63
CA ASN A 850 -13.37 -26.11 -51.20
C ASN A 850 -14.19 -27.31 -50.65
N TRP A 851 -15.30 -27.06 -49.95
CA TRP A 851 -16.22 -28.11 -49.50
C TRP A 851 -17.05 -28.67 -50.66
N SER A 852 -17.06 -30.00 -50.81
CA SER A 852 -17.84 -30.71 -51.83
C SER A 852 -19.33 -30.81 -51.43
N VAL A 853 -20.06 -29.71 -51.55
CA VAL A 853 -21.48 -29.60 -51.15
C VAL A 853 -22.48 -30.12 -52.20
N GLY A 854 -22.02 -30.88 -53.20
CA GLY A 854 -22.84 -31.30 -54.36
C GLY A 854 -24.04 -32.23 -54.07
N LYS A 855 -24.20 -32.71 -52.84
CA LYS A 855 -25.37 -33.48 -52.38
C LYS A 855 -26.28 -32.70 -51.41
N VAL A 856 -25.91 -31.49 -51.00
CA VAL A 856 -26.67 -30.69 -50.03
C VAL A 856 -27.93 -30.15 -50.71
N LYS A 857 -29.09 -30.60 -50.24
CA LYS A 857 -30.42 -30.21 -50.73
C LYS A 857 -31.08 -29.14 -49.85
N ALA A 858 -30.68 -29.07 -48.58
CA ALA A 858 -31.21 -28.11 -47.61
C ALA A 858 -30.05 -27.30 -47.01
N TYR A 859 -30.03 -26.00 -47.29
CA TYR A 859 -29.01 -25.05 -46.83
C TYR A 859 -29.62 -23.68 -46.46
N LYS A 860 -30.93 -23.65 -46.14
CA LYS A 860 -31.62 -22.42 -45.74
C LYS A 860 -30.98 -21.84 -44.49
N GLU A 861 -30.76 -20.52 -44.50
CA GLU A 861 -30.17 -19.76 -43.39
C GLU A 861 -28.77 -20.27 -42.94
N PHE A 862 -28.03 -20.96 -43.81
CA PHE A 862 -26.75 -21.65 -43.52
C PHE A 862 -25.76 -20.82 -42.69
N ALA A 863 -25.69 -19.50 -42.93
CA ALA A 863 -24.76 -18.57 -42.28
C ALA A 863 -25.42 -17.23 -41.90
N ASP A 864 -26.73 -17.24 -41.65
CA ASP A 864 -27.48 -16.03 -41.33
C ASP A 864 -27.14 -15.57 -39.90
N ASN A 865 -26.96 -14.27 -39.70
CA ASN A 865 -26.41 -13.69 -38.46
C ASN A 865 -25.02 -14.23 -38.03
N ALA A 866 -24.28 -14.94 -38.90
CA ALA A 866 -22.88 -15.31 -38.68
C ALA A 866 -21.95 -14.08 -38.73
N ASN A 867 -20.64 -14.30 -38.57
CA ASN A 867 -19.63 -13.24 -38.63
C ASN A 867 -19.79 -12.33 -39.87
N PRO A 868 -20.02 -11.00 -39.71
CA PRO A 868 -20.23 -10.09 -40.84
C PRO A 868 -18.99 -9.92 -41.72
N ASN A 869 -17.79 -10.22 -41.20
CA ASN A 869 -16.54 -10.19 -41.94
C ASN A 869 -16.25 -11.50 -42.70
N TRP A 870 -17.13 -12.52 -42.60
CA TRP A 870 -16.92 -13.79 -43.28
C TRP A 870 -17.20 -13.67 -44.78
N LYS A 871 -16.10 -13.55 -45.53
CA LYS A 871 -16.07 -13.23 -46.95
C LYS A 871 -16.89 -14.19 -47.82
N LYS A 872 -17.43 -13.69 -48.93
CA LYS A 872 -18.27 -14.50 -49.85
C LYS A 872 -17.46 -15.57 -50.57
N GLU A 873 -16.21 -15.28 -50.91
CA GLU A 873 -15.28 -16.21 -51.54
C GLU A 873 -14.82 -17.35 -50.62
N HIS A 874 -14.93 -17.21 -49.30
CA HIS A 874 -14.59 -18.24 -48.31
C HIS A 874 -15.75 -19.23 -48.00
N LYS A 875 -16.93 -19.01 -48.60
CA LYS A 875 -18.15 -19.79 -48.36
C LYS A 875 -18.34 -20.89 -49.40
N PRO A 876 -18.98 -22.02 -49.05
CA PRO A 876 -19.22 -23.12 -50.00
C PRO A 876 -20.19 -22.70 -51.11
N LYS A 877 -19.99 -23.25 -52.31
CA LYS A 877 -20.83 -22.97 -53.49
C LYS A 877 -21.91 -24.04 -53.62
N PHE A 878 -23.02 -23.82 -52.90
CA PHE A 878 -24.26 -24.59 -53.09
C PHE A 878 -24.80 -24.44 -54.53
N LYS A 879 -25.67 -25.37 -54.94
CA LYS A 879 -26.33 -25.42 -56.26
C LYS A 879 -27.84 -25.41 -56.10
#